data_AF-A0A4Q6XJQ1-F1
#
_entry.id   AF-A0A4Q6XJQ1-F1
#
_cell.length_a   1.000
_cell.length_b   1.000
_cell.length_c   1.000
_cell.angle_alpha   90.00
_cell.angle_beta   90.00
_cell.angle_gamma   90.00
#
_symmetry.space_group_name_H-M   'P 1'
#
loop_
_entity.id
_entity.type
_entity.pdbx_description
1 polymer ?
#
loop_
_entity_poly.entity_id
_entity_poly.type
_entity_poly.pdbx_seq_one_letter_code
_entity_poly.pdbx_strand_id
1 'polypeptide(L)'
;MKNIVCFFSVILLYATSLSGQEQATVINMISTPNGIYADLNNMDFGNKSYVVLRKEIQQAEYQPVLQHDPVRSAKELAKRINDLLFYMPDSSPLSDSTVNMLWSYWHNQETQIEFVTAPAPHLKLYVGLAFLDTSVELGKSYDYIIENEDGDRYSGSVVHRLDTIDFAAMRSFDVDPGEGYPELRFRSSTANGAPSFELYRKASGGFDDFEKIHTTKGMVLNEMQDSVIYFTQDTTVLQSVRYDYFIRGKDLMGNLGIASDTVSLQVGGNRNVNAGFNINTTAVDRGIRITWDSLDQRYALQNILIYKSADYDTSYALLATLPVTDTEFIDYDVIGGGNYYYQLLIQGESNMSFASARTSGLYQGVVNLVPPHYVRGEIIDDKPQLSWMHQDSLNVAGYYVYRAVGRNGELQQVSNMIPYEKDSVTTFLDSTATDAGEVIYYGITAVSKTQSLSPMSELIAISIPEHKDRRVSAPDQLQVIWMDKNTVSITWRDMDRWEGSIDRYNIYRKPKDSAEFSEEPLATVGINEYVDTLRAKDRYDYAVQSVSIHKNQSALSTPIHIERIPEKLLPPLKVRVMENKGKVYLTWDGSEAPIQKYHIYRVVNTDSPVLYKTLEGNLTAIEDTDIKQGNNYLYYVACVDQDEMESDWSEEVIYSP
;
A
#
# COMPACT_ATOMS: atom_id res chain seq x y z
N MET A 1 -68.79 7.97 12.20
CA MET A 1 -68.46 7.43 10.87
C MET A 1 -67.24 8.14 10.31
N LYS A 2 -66.08 7.47 10.34
CA LYS A 2 -64.94 7.79 9.47
C LYS A 2 -64.09 6.57 9.05
N ASN A 3 -64.41 5.36 9.54
CA ASN A 3 -63.66 4.12 9.23
C ASN A 3 -64.55 2.92 8.84
N ILE A 4 -65.74 3.14 8.27
CA ILE A 4 -66.56 2.05 7.68
C ILE A 4 -67.20 2.57 6.39
N VAL A 5 -66.38 2.92 5.40
CA VAL A 5 -66.77 3.05 3.98
C VAL A 5 -65.48 2.89 3.19
N CYS A 6 -65.26 1.73 2.59
CA CYS A 6 -64.37 1.54 1.44
C CYS A 6 -64.47 0.07 1.06
N PHE A 7 -65.46 -0.28 0.22
CA PHE A 7 -65.43 -1.39 -0.74
C PHE A 7 -66.84 -1.59 -1.31
N PHE A 8 -67.30 -0.68 -2.17
CA PHE A 8 -68.45 -0.95 -3.03
C PHE A 8 -68.29 -0.18 -4.34
N SER A 9 -67.81 -0.85 -5.38
CA SER A 9 -67.99 -0.39 -6.76
C SER A 9 -67.87 -1.56 -7.74
N VAL A 10 -68.87 -1.62 -8.64
CA VAL A 10 -68.89 -2.28 -9.95
C VAL A 10 -69.15 -3.80 -9.97
N ILE A 11 -70.41 -4.20 -10.22
CA ILE A 11 -70.78 -5.10 -11.34
C ILE A 11 -72.19 -4.70 -11.82
N LEU A 12 -72.35 -4.45 -13.12
CA LEU A 12 -73.59 -4.12 -13.82
C LEU A 12 -73.80 -5.19 -14.88
N LEU A 13 -74.99 -5.81 -15.02
CA LEU A 13 -75.48 -6.32 -16.31
C LEU A 13 -76.98 -6.75 -16.26
N TYR A 14 -77.75 -6.06 -17.12
CA TYR A 14 -78.92 -6.43 -17.94
C TYR A 14 -80.06 -7.31 -17.40
N ALA A 15 -81.28 -6.75 -17.50
CA ALA A 15 -82.52 -7.52 -17.65
C ALA A 15 -83.34 -6.95 -18.82
N THR A 16 -83.57 -7.79 -19.84
CA THR A 16 -84.59 -7.58 -20.87
C THR A 16 -85.87 -8.32 -20.46
N SER A 17 -87.00 -7.64 -20.54
CA SER A 17 -88.33 -8.19 -20.25
C SER A 17 -88.90 -8.98 -21.42
N LEU A 18 -89.55 -10.11 -21.12
CA LEU A 18 -90.60 -10.70 -21.95
C LEU A 18 -91.54 -11.55 -21.08
N SER A 19 -92.82 -11.49 -21.44
CA SER A 19 -94.02 -11.84 -20.67
C SER A 19 -94.46 -13.31 -20.76
N GLY A 20 -95.07 -13.83 -19.68
CA GLY A 20 -96.34 -14.56 -19.76
C GLY A 20 -96.35 -16.10 -19.70
N GLN A 21 -96.01 -16.67 -18.54
CA GLN A 21 -96.59 -17.87 -17.91
C GLN A 21 -96.34 -17.73 -16.39
N GLU A 22 -97.19 -18.27 -15.51
CA GLU A 22 -96.92 -18.35 -14.05
C GLU A 22 -95.67 -19.21 -13.83
N GLN A 23 -94.52 -18.56 -14.00
CA GLN A 23 -93.21 -19.16 -13.95
C GLN A 23 -92.57 -18.58 -12.71
N ALA A 24 -92.40 -19.43 -11.69
CA ALA A 24 -91.73 -19.07 -10.46
C ALA A 24 -90.41 -18.37 -10.79
N THR A 25 -90.20 -17.20 -10.19
CA THR A 25 -88.97 -16.43 -10.40
C THR A 25 -87.78 -17.27 -9.94
N VAL A 26 -86.79 -17.44 -10.81
CA VAL A 26 -85.61 -18.27 -10.52
C VAL A 26 -84.73 -17.56 -9.50
N ILE A 27 -84.51 -18.20 -8.35
CA ILE A 27 -83.63 -17.70 -7.29
C ILE A 27 -82.16 -18.02 -7.56
N ASN A 28 -81.27 -17.11 -7.18
CA ASN A 28 -79.83 -17.34 -7.32
C ASN A 28 -79.32 -18.18 -6.14
N MET A 29 -78.70 -19.33 -6.42
CA MET A 29 -78.21 -20.25 -5.41
C MET A 29 -76.72 -20.53 -5.56
N ILE A 30 -76.02 -20.49 -4.43
CA ILE A 30 -74.57 -20.67 -4.34
C ILE A 30 -74.29 -21.79 -3.35
N SER A 31 -73.46 -22.75 -3.76
CA SER A 31 -72.92 -23.75 -2.84
C SER A 31 -71.84 -23.13 -1.96
N THR A 32 -71.87 -23.48 -0.67
CA THR A 32 -70.93 -23.00 0.35
C THR A 32 -70.46 -24.18 1.19
N PRO A 33 -69.32 -24.10 1.91
CA PRO A 33 -68.88 -25.21 2.77
C PRO A 33 -69.89 -25.58 3.87
N ASN A 34 -70.81 -24.67 4.21
CA ASN A 34 -71.78 -24.84 5.28
C ASN A 34 -73.21 -25.11 4.76
N GLY A 35 -73.40 -25.27 3.45
CA GLY A 35 -74.71 -25.57 2.85
C GLY A 35 -75.00 -24.80 1.56
N ILE A 36 -76.27 -24.69 1.20
CA ILE A 36 -76.74 -23.92 0.03
C ILE A 36 -77.27 -22.56 0.48
N TYR A 37 -76.61 -21.50 0.01
CA TYR A 37 -77.07 -20.12 0.16
C TYR A 37 -77.97 -19.75 -1.02
N ALA A 38 -79.14 -19.19 -0.72
CA ALA A 38 -80.09 -18.73 -1.73
C ALA A 38 -80.43 -17.25 -1.53
N ASP A 39 -80.11 -16.42 -2.53
CA ASP A 39 -80.48 -15.01 -2.55
C ASP A 39 -81.86 -14.86 -3.17
N LEU A 40 -82.83 -14.40 -2.39
CA LEU A 40 -84.21 -14.23 -2.83
C LEU A 40 -84.39 -12.94 -3.64
N ASN A 41 -83.45 -12.00 -3.51
CA ASN A 41 -83.40 -10.71 -4.23
C ASN A 41 -84.74 -9.95 -4.33
N ASN A 42 -85.63 -10.13 -3.34
CA ASN A 42 -86.91 -9.44 -3.24
C ASN A 42 -87.14 -9.00 -1.80
N MET A 43 -87.39 -7.70 -1.62
CA MET A 43 -87.61 -7.05 -0.34
C MET A 43 -88.86 -7.56 0.40
N ASP A 44 -89.83 -8.12 -0.33
CA ASP A 44 -91.05 -8.70 0.25
C ASP A 44 -90.74 -9.87 1.18
N PHE A 45 -89.65 -10.62 0.94
CA PHE A 45 -89.27 -11.76 1.80
C PHE A 45 -88.67 -11.36 3.15
N GLY A 46 -88.01 -10.20 3.23
CA GLY A 46 -87.41 -9.76 4.50
C GLY A 46 -88.46 -9.31 5.52
N ASN A 47 -89.58 -8.78 5.04
CA ASN A 47 -90.66 -8.24 5.87
C ASN A 47 -91.79 -9.25 6.16
N LYS A 48 -91.73 -10.44 5.56
CA LYS A 48 -92.78 -11.46 5.62
C LYS A 48 -92.22 -12.82 6.02
N SER A 49 -93.08 -13.67 6.58
CA SER A 49 -92.75 -15.08 6.82
C SER A 49 -92.78 -15.86 5.51
N TYR A 50 -91.87 -16.82 5.39
CA TYR A 50 -91.83 -17.75 4.25
C TYR A 50 -91.34 -19.13 4.67
N VAL A 51 -91.77 -20.14 3.92
CA VAL A 51 -91.33 -21.54 4.10
C VAL A 51 -90.50 -21.96 2.90
N VAL A 52 -89.37 -22.58 3.18
CA VAL A 52 -88.50 -23.22 2.19
C VAL A 52 -88.79 -24.70 2.17
N LEU A 53 -89.27 -25.16 1.04
CA LEU A 53 -89.52 -26.54 0.70
C LEU A 53 -88.38 -27.05 -0.20
N ARG A 54 -87.85 -28.22 0.08
CA ARG A 54 -86.78 -28.84 -0.70
C ARG A 54 -87.14 -30.28 -1.05
N LYS A 55 -86.73 -30.73 -2.22
CA LYS A 55 -86.58 -32.16 -2.53
C LYS A 55 -85.21 -32.41 -3.15
N GLU A 56 -84.66 -33.58 -2.91
CA GLU A 56 -83.60 -34.08 -3.79
C GLU A 56 -84.23 -34.39 -5.16
N ILE A 57 -83.58 -34.10 -6.29
CA ILE A 57 -84.19 -34.26 -7.64
C ILE A 57 -84.71 -35.68 -7.88
N GLN A 58 -84.13 -36.69 -7.22
CA GLN A 58 -84.54 -38.09 -7.32
C GLN A 58 -85.79 -38.43 -6.48
N GLN A 59 -86.23 -37.52 -5.60
CA GLN A 59 -87.39 -37.69 -4.73
C GLN A 59 -88.66 -37.09 -5.37
N ALA A 60 -89.81 -37.69 -5.06
CA ALA A 60 -91.09 -37.27 -5.63
C ALA A 60 -91.72 -36.06 -4.93
N GLU A 61 -91.52 -35.91 -3.62
CA GLU A 61 -92.22 -34.93 -2.79
C GLU A 61 -91.27 -33.91 -2.16
N TYR A 62 -91.76 -32.67 -2.03
CA TYR A 62 -91.08 -31.60 -1.32
C TYR A 62 -91.30 -31.70 0.19
N GLN A 63 -90.26 -31.43 0.98
CA GLN A 63 -90.30 -31.39 2.43
C GLN A 63 -89.90 -30.00 2.94
N PRO A 64 -90.53 -29.48 4.02
CA PRO A 64 -90.11 -28.23 4.64
C PRO A 64 -88.74 -28.41 5.29
N VAL A 65 -87.78 -27.56 4.92
CA VAL A 65 -86.41 -27.60 5.46
C VAL A 65 -86.06 -26.36 6.28
N LEU A 66 -86.72 -25.24 6.01
CA LEU A 66 -86.50 -23.99 6.73
C LEU A 66 -87.79 -23.19 6.77
N GLN A 67 -88.06 -22.56 7.91
CA GLN A 67 -89.10 -21.54 8.03
C GLN A 67 -88.42 -20.26 8.49
N HIS A 68 -88.72 -19.17 7.81
CA HIS A 68 -88.22 -17.85 8.13
C HIS A 68 -89.36 -16.97 8.62
N ASP A 69 -89.12 -16.27 9.73
CA ASP A 69 -90.01 -15.24 10.25
C ASP A 69 -89.31 -13.86 10.20
N PRO A 70 -90.01 -12.76 9.92
CA PRO A 70 -89.39 -11.44 9.86
C PRO A 70 -88.91 -11.00 11.25
N VAL A 71 -87.74 -10.34 11.31
CA VAL A 71 -87.23 -9.75 12.56
C VAL A 71 -88.07 -8.55 12.97
N ARG A 72 -88.56 -8.54 14.21
CA ARG A 72 -89.48 -7.50 14.73
C ARG A 72 -88.84 -6.56 15.74
N SER A 73 -87.60 -6.82 16.14
CA SER A 73 -86.85 -5.95 17.05
C SER A 73 -85.34 -6.09 16.88
N ALA A 74 -84.58 -5.10 17.33
CA ALA A 74 -83.12 -5.18 17.42
C ALA A 74 -82.62 -6.40 18.21
N LYS A 75 -83.38 -6.83 19.24
CA LYS A 75 -83.04 -8.02 20.05
C LYS A 75 -83.20 -9.31 19.26
N GLU A 76 -84.24 -9.43 18.44
CA GLU A 76 -84.43 -10.58 17.55
C GLU A 76 -83.36 -10.62 16.45
N LEU A 77 -83.02 -9.46 15.89
CA LEU A 77 -81.91 -9.34 14.94
C LEU A 77 -80.58 -9.76 15.57
N ALA A 78 -80.27 -9.28 16.78
CA ALA A 78 -79.07 -9.69 17.54
C ALA A 78 -79.01 -11.21 17.73
N LYS A 79 -80.14 -11.82 18.15
CA LYS A 79 -80.23 -13.26 18.34
C LYS A 79 -79.93 -14.01 17.03
N ARG A 80 -80.58 -13.61 15.93
CA ARG A 80 -80.38 -14.23 14.62
C ARG A 80 -78.94 -14.10 14.12
N ILE A 81 -78.34 -12.93 14.27
CA ILE A 81 -76.91 -12.74 13.93
C ILE A 81 -76.07 -13.74 14.71
N ASN A 82 -76.26 -13.84 16.02
CA ASN A 82 -75.50 -14.78 16.86
C ASN A 82 -75.71 -16.25 16.47
N ASP A 83 -76.95 -16.64 16.14
CA ASP A 83 -77.27 -18.01 15.69
C ASP A 83 -76.56 -18.34 14.35
N LEU A 84 -76.37 -17.33 13.48
CA LEU A 84 -75.71 -17.48 12.18
C LEU A 84 -74.17 -17.44 12.27
N LEU A 85 -73.58 -16.85 13.32
CA LEU A 85 -72.12 -16.76 13.47
C LEU A 85 -71.45 -18.14 13.45
N PHE A 86 -72.12 -19.18 13.94
CA PHE A 86 -71.61 -20.55 13.90
C PHE A 86 -71.28 -21.02 12.48
N TYR A 87 -72.07 -20.58 11.48
CA TYR A 87 -71.86 -20.90 10.07
C TYR A 87 -70.99 -19.87 9.34
N MET A 88 -70.44 -18.89 10.06
CA MET A 88 -69.61 -17.82 9.53
C MET A 88 -68.36 -17.63 10.41
N PRO A 89 -67.42 -18.58 10.41
CA PRO A 89 -66.33 -18.64 11.39
C PRO A 89 -65.35 -17.47 11.34
N ASP A 90 -65.30 -16.71 10.24
CA ASP A 90 -64.48 -15.48 10.14
C ASP A 90 -65.23 -14.21 10.58
N SER A 91 -66.52 -14.33 10.94
CA SER A 91 -67.33 -13.22 11.44
C SER A 91 -67.22 -13.13 12.96
N SER A 92 -67.11 -11.90 13.47
CA SER A 92 -67.15 -11.63 14.91
C SER A 92 -68.57 -11.22 15.35
N PRO A 93 -68.94 -11.44 16.62
CA PRO A 93 -70.18 -10.90 17.17
C PRO A 93 -70.25 -9.39 16.96
N LEU A 94 -71.41 -8.91 16.52
CA LEU A 94 -71.64 -7.47 16.36
C LEU A 94 -71.93 -6.84 17.72
N SER A 95 -71.38 -5.64 17.95
CA SER A 95 -71.67 -4.87 19.16
C SER A 95 -73.13 -4.43 19.21
N ASP A 96 -73.69 -4.21 20.41
CA ASP A 96 -75.06 -3.75 20.57
C ASP A 96 -75.34 -2.45 19.80
N SER A 97 -74.37 -1.53 19.71
CA SER A 97 -74.51 -0.29 18.94
C SER A 97 -74.61 -0.56 17.44
N THR A 98 -73.81 -1.50 16.91
CA THR A 98 -73.87 -1.94 15.52
C THR A 98 -75.19 -2.63 15.21
N VAL A 99 -75.69 -3.50 16.09
CA VAL A 99 -76.99 -4.17 15.88
C VAL A 99 -78.14 -3.17 15.89
N ASN A 100 -78.14 -2.23 16.83
CA ASN A 100 -79.16 -1.16 16.88
C ASN A 100 -79.12 -0.27 15.62
N MET A 101 -77.93 0.00 15.08
CA MET A 101 -77.77 0.72 13.82
C MET A 101 -78.32 -0.09 12.63
N LEU A 102 -77.96 -1.37 12.51
CA LEU A 102 -78.50 -2.24 11.45
C LEU A 102 -80.02 -2.34 11.54
N TRP A 103 -80.57 -2.45 12.76
CA TRP A 103 -82.00 -2.45 13.00
C TRP A 103 -82.66 -1.13 12.56
N SER A 104 -82.07 0.03 12.88
CA SER A 104 -82.64 1.31 12.45
C SER A 104 -82.61 1.49 10.93
N TYR A 105 -81.57 0.97 10.27
CA TYR A 105 -81.46 0.97 8.80
C TYR A 105 -82.48 0.02 8.15
N TRP A 106 -82.68 -1.17 8.72
CA TRP A 106 -83.67 -2.12 8.24
C TRP A 106 -85.10 -1.61 8.42
N HIS A 107 -85.40 -0.97 9.55
CA HIS A 107 -86.74 -0.48 9.86
C HIS A 107 -87.13 0.80 9.10
N ASN A 108 -86.16 1.54 8.56
CA ASN A 108 -86.41 2.74 7.77
C ASN A 108 -86.59 2.40 6.28
N GLN A 109 -87.73 2.80 5.73
CA GLN A 109 -88.10 2.52 4.34
C GLN A 109 -87.14 3.09 3.29
N GLU A 110 -86.42 4.17 3.62
CA GLU A 110 -85.45 4.78 2.72
C GLU A 110 -84.11 4.01 2.68
N THR A 111 -83.73 3.34 3.77
CA THR A 111 -82.44 2.67 3.91
C THR A 111 -82.51 1.14 3.79
N GLN A 112 -83.69 0.53 3.93
CA GLN A 112 -83.87 -0.93 3.81
C GLN A 112 -83.38 -1.49 2.46
N ILE A 113 -83.47 -0.71 1.38
CA ILE A 113 -83.03 -1.11 0.03
C ILE A 113 -81.51 -1.34 -0.04
N GLU A 114 -80.74 -0.76 0.89
CA GLU A 114 -79.30 -0.98 0.99
C GLU A 114 -78.97 -2.46 1.30
N PHE A 115 -79.83 -3.18 2.03
CA PHE A 115 -79.62 -4.61 2.32
C PHE A 115 -79.79 -5.51 1.09
N VAL A 116 -80.68 -5.14 0.16
CA VAL A 116 -80.88 -5.87 -1.10
C VAL A 116 -79.70 -5.64 -2.04
N THR A 117 -79.20 -4.40 -2.10
CA THR A 117 -78.18 -3.96 -3.04
C THR A 117 -76.74 -4.18 -2.55
N ALA A 118 -76.52 -4.38 -1.26
CA ALA A 118 -75.21 -4.66 -0.70
C ALA A 118 -74.69 -6.06 -1.14
N PRO A 119 -73.47 -6.15 -1.72
CA PRO A 119 -72.78 -7.43 -1.90
C PRO A 119 -72.20 -7.96 -0.58
N ALA A 120 -73.09 -8.13 0.40
CA ALA A 120 -72.80 -8.62 1.74
C ALA A 120 -73.82 -9.74 2.07
N PRO A 121 -73.58 -10.99 1.64
CA PRO A 121 -74.55 -12.09 1.77
C PRO A 121 -74.96 -12.38 3.22
N HIS A 122 -74.08 -12.13 4.18
CA HIS A 122 -74.39 -12.23 5.61
C HIS A 122 -75.46 -11.23 6.05
N LEU A 123 -75.44 -9.98 5.56
CA LEU A 123 -76.47 -9.00 5.88
C LEU A 123 -77.84 -9.46 5.38
N LYS A 124 -77.91 -10.07 4.20
CA LYS A 124 -79.15 -10.61 3.63
C LYS A 124 -79.73 -11.74 4.47
N LEU A 125 -78.88 -12.63 5.01
CA LEU A 125 -79.29 -13.68 5.94
C LEU A 125 -79.85 -13.11 7.25
N TYR A 126 -79.27 -12.02 7.76
CA TYR A 126 -79.72 -11.42 9.02
C TYR A 126 -81.15 -10.88 8.95
N VAL A 127 -81.56 -10.35 7.81
CA VAL A 127 -82.90 -9.74 7.62
C VAL A 127 -83.86 -10.63 6.83
N GLY A 128 -83.43 -11.82 6.40
CA GLY A 128 -84.32 -12.77 5.71
C GLY A 128 -84.43 -12.61 4.20
N LEU A 129 -83.62 -11.76 3.61
CA LEU A 129 -83.53 -11.61 2.14
C LEU A 129 -82.77 -12.78 1.49
N ALA A 130 -82.17 -13.64 2.29
CA ALA A 130 -81.55 -14.89 1.87
C ALA A 130 -81.78 -15.96 2.95
N PHE A 131 -81.61 -17.22 2.58
CA PHE A 131 -81.54 -18.34 3.52
C PHE A 131 -80.31 -19.20 3.27
N LEU A 132 -79.91 -19.96 4.30
CA LEU A 132 -78.84 -20.94 4.23
C LEU A 132 -79.41 -22.30 4.67
N ASP A 133 -79.52 -23.23 3.72
CA ASP A 133 -79.89 -24.62 4.02
C ASP A 133 -78.62 -25.42 4.35
N THR A 134 -78.42 -25.68 5.64
CA THR A 134 -77.25 -26.38 6.19
C THR A 134 -77.43 -27.90 6.20
N SER A 135 -78.59 -28.41 5.80
CA SER A 135 -78.95 -29.83 5.88
C SER A 135 -78.69 -30.61 4.57
N VAL A 136 -77.95 -30.00 3.65
CA VAL A 136 -77.63 -30.53 2.31
C VAL A 136 -76.37 -31.37 2.33
N GLU A 137 -76.28 -32.35 1.44
CA GLU A 137 -75.11 -33.22 1.31
C GLU A 137 -74.34 -32.93 0.02
N LEU A 138 -73.00 -32.99 0.10
CA LEU A 138 -72.11 -32.71 -1.02
C LEU A 138 -72.32 -33.72 -2.16
N GLY A 139 -72.37 -33.23 -3.39
CA GLY A 139 -72.56 -34.02 -4.61
C GLY A 139 -74.02 -34.27 -4.99
N LYS A 140 -74.99 -33.95 -4.12
CA LYS A 140 -76.41 -34.12 -4.41
C LYS A 140 -77.00 -32.91 -5.14
N SER A 141 -78.12 -33.13 -5.83
CA SER A 141 -78.86 -32.09 -6.56
C SER A 141 -80.23 -31.88 -5.93
N TYR A 142 -80.60 -30.62 -5.72
CA TYR A 142 -81.80 -30.23 -5.00
C TYR A 142 -82.65 -29.27 -5.81
N ASP A 143 -83.96 -29.45 -5.73
CA ASP A 143 -84.97 -28.49 -6.16
C ASP A 143 -85.57 -27.81 -4.92
N TYR A 144 -85.73 -26.50 -4.98
CA TYR A 144 -86.32 -25.67 -3.93
C TYR A 144 -87.59 -24.99 -4.42
N ILE A 145 -88.58 -24.92 -3.52
CA ILE A 145 -89.74 -24.04 -3.63
C ILE A 145 -89.78 -23.15 -2.38
N ILE A 146 -89.93 -21.85 -2.58
CA ILE A 146 -90.08 -20.87 -1.51
C ILE A 146 -91.46 -20.26 -1.65
N GLU A 147 -92.27 -20.37 -0.60
CA GLU A 147 -93.64 -19.87 -0.56
C GLU A 147 -93.74 -18.83 0.56
N ASN A 148 -94.11 -17.60 0.20
CA ASN A 148 -94.38 -16.55 1.20
C ASN A 148 -95.82 -16.66 1.72
N GLU A 149 -96.12 -15.92 2.79
CA GLU A 149 -97.45 -15.89 3.41
C GLU A 149 -98.56 -15.29 2.53
N ASP A 150 -98.23 -14.59 1.43
CA ASP A 150 -99.19 -14.09 0.44
C ASP A 150 -99.48 -15.10 -0.69
N GLY A 151 -98.78 -16.24 -0.70
CA GLY A 151 -98.91 -17.29 -1.71
C GLY A 151 -98.01 -17.13 -2.94
N ASP A 152 -97.10 -16.16 -2.96
CA ASP A 152 -96.11 -16.04 -4.02
C ASP A 152 -95.10 -17.19 -3.94
N ARG A 153 -94.78 -17.77 -5.10
CA ARG A 153 -93.90 -18.93 -5.21
C ARG A 153 -92.68 -18.66 -6.06
N TYR A 154 -91.53 -19.06 -5.52
CA TYR A 154 -90.22 -18.94 -6.14
C TYR A 154 -89.59 -20.32 -6.17
N SER A 155 -88.74 -20.58 -7.15
CA SER A 155 -88.08 -21.86 -7.26
C SER A 155 -86.67 -21.73 -7.78
N GLY A 156 -85.90 -22.78 -7.56
CA GLY A 156 -84.63 -22.95 -8.25
C GLY A 156 -84.06 -24.33 -7.98
N SER A 157 -83.04 -24.67 -8.74
CA SER A 157 -82.35 -25.95 -8.62
C SER A 157 -80.85 -25.70 -8.49
N VAL A 158 -80.16 -26.52 -7.70
CA VAL A 158 -78.72 -26.40 -7.50
C VAL A 158 -78.10 -27.76 -7.23
N VAL A 159 -76.89 -27.96 -7.75
CA VAL A 159 -76.03 -29.09 -7.40
C VAL A 159 -75.10 -28.63 -6.29
N HIS A 160 -75.14 -29.30 -5.13
CA HIS A 160 -74.29 -28.93 -4.02
C HIS A 160 -72.86 -29.39 -4.28
N ARG A 161 -71.98 -28.47 -4.69
CA ARG A 161 -70.56 -28.76 -4.97
C ARG A 161 -69.69 -27.56 -4.60
N LEU A 162 -68.50 -27.83 -4.08
CA LEU A 162 -67.56 -26.79 -3.68
C LEU A 162 -66.60 -26.52 -4.84
N ASP A 163 -67.05 -25.69 -5.78
CA ASP A 163 -66.22 -25.26 -6.90
C ASP A 163 -65.11 -24.31 -6.41
N THR A 164 -63.96 -24.34 -7.08
CA THR A 164 -62.87 -23.41 -6.77
C THR A 164 -63.19 -22.05 -7.38
N ILE A 165 -63.14 -21.00 -6.55
CA ILE A 165 -63.40 -19.64 -7.02
C ILE A 165 -62.18 -19.08 -7.77
N ASP A 166 -62.44 -18.48 -8.93
CA ASP A 166 -61.42 -17.75 -9.67
C ASP A 166 -61.28 -16.35 -9.09
N PHE A 167 -60.23 -16.15 -8.28
CA PHE A 167 -59.80 -14.84 -7.80
C PHE A 167 -58.56 -14.39 -8.57
N ALA A 168 -58.30 -13.09 -8.56
CA ALA A 168 -57.01 -12.56 -9.03
C ALA A 168 -55.85 -13.26 -8.32
N ALA A 169 -54.87 -13.74 -9.10
CA ALA A 169 -53.76 -14.51 -8.57
C ALA A 169 -53.02 -13.74 -7.45
N MET A 170 -52.83 -14.40 -6.31
CA MET A 170 -52.03 -13.87 -5.21
C MET A 170 -50.57 -14.31 -5.38
N ARG A 171 -49.65 -13.37 -5.21
CA ARG A 171 -48.21 -13.59 -5.31
C ARG A 171 -47.49 -13.08 -4.08
N SER A 172 -46.57 -13.86 -3.53
CA SER A 172 -45.67 -13.39 -2.49
C SER A 172 -44.82 -12.24 -3.00
N PHE A 173 -44.50 -11.28 -2.14
CA PHE A 173 -43.61 -10.17 -2.51
C PHE A 173 -42.74 -9.66 -1.37
N ASP A 174 -43.13 -9.92 -0.12
CA ASP A 174 -42.37 -9.53 1.07
C ASP A 174 -42.58 -10.63 2.12
N VAL A 175 -41.50 -11.38 2.38
CA VAL A 175 -41.51 -12.57 3.22
C VAL A 175 -40.36 -12.41 4.20
N ASP A 176 -40.72 -12.16 5.46
CA ASP A 176 -39.77 -12.03 6.56
C ASP A 176 -39.80 -13.33 7.39
N PRO A 177 -38.69 -14.08 7.49
CA PRO A 177 -38.66 -15.28 8.32
C PRO A 177 -38.78 -15.00 9.83
N GLY A 178 -38.40 -13.79 10.27
CA GLY A 178 -38.40 -13.35 11.66
C GLY A 178 -37.50 -14.16 12.61
N GLU A 179 -37.27 -13.61 13.81
CA GLU A 179 -36.52 -14.26 14.88
C GLU A 179 -37.39 -15.24 15.69
N GLY A 180 -38.65 -14.86 15.92
CA GLY A 180 -39.64 -15.68 16.63
C GLY A 180 -40.67 -16.32 15.71
N TYR A 181 -41.16 -15.57 14.72
CA TYR A 181 -42.20 -15.99 13.80
C TYR A 181 -42.07 -15.27 12.46
N PRO A 182 -42.49 -15.89 11.34
CA PRO A 182 -42.43 -15.25 10.05
C PRO A 182 -43.61 -14.28 9.84
N GLU A 183 -43.34 -13.20 9.12
CA GLU A 183 -44.35 -12.31 8.54
C GLU A 183 -44.43 -12.56 7.03
N LEU A 184 -45.63 -12.89 6.55
CA LEU A 184 -45.88 -13.26 5.17
C LEU A 184 -46.77 -12.22 4.51
N ARG A 185 -46.36 -11.68 3.35
CA ARG A 185 -47.15 -10.74 2.56
C ARG A 185 -47.29 -11.18 1.11
N PHE A 186 -48.53 -11.14 0.65
CA PHE A 186 -48.94 -11.47 -0.69
C PHE A 186 -49.70 -10.30 -1.30
N ARG A 187 -49.66 -10.18 -2.62
CA ARG A 187 -50.38 -9.16 -3.38
C ARG A 187 -51.25 -9.79 -4.46
N SER A 188 -52.41 -9.22 -4.73
CA SER A 188 -53.24 -9.51 -5.90
C SER A 188 -53.80 -8.22 -6.50
N SER A 189 -54.30 -8.28 -7.74
CA SER A 189 -55.05 -7.16 -8.32
C SER A 189 -56.37 -6.92 -7.58
N THR A 190 -56.81 -5.66 -7.49
CA THR A 190 -58.13 -5.28 -6.98
C THR A 190 -59.28 -5.65 -7.91
N ALA A 191 -59.02 -5.87 -9.21
CA ALA A 191 -60.05 -6.15 -10.22
C ALA A 191 -60.84 -7.44 -9.97
N ASN A 192 -60.33 -8.34 -9.11
CA ASN A 192 -61.05 -9.51 -8.59
C ASN A 192 -60.33 -10.07 -7.35
N GLY A 193 -59.95 -9.19 -6.41
CA GLY A 193 -59.24 -9.60 -5.20
C GLY A 193 -60.13 -10.42 -4.27
N ALA A 194 -59.58 -11.50 -3.68
CA ALA A 194 -60.30 -12.27 -2.68
C ALA A 194 -60.61 -11.40 -1.44
N PRO A 195 -61.85 -11.42 -0.91
CA PRO A 195 -62.22 -10.60 0.25
C PRO A 195 -61.69 -11.14 1.59
N SER A 196 -61.20 -12.38 1.60
CA SER A 196 -60.48 -12.98 2.73
C SER A 196 -59.48 -14.03 2.21
N PHE A 197 -58.72 -14.63 3.12
CA PHE A 197 -57.81 -15.71 2.80
C PHE A 197 -57.59 -16.65 3.99
N GLU A 198 -56.93 -17.76 3.71
CA GLU A 198 -56.47 -18.76 4.67
C GLU A 198 -55.00 -19.10 4.43
N LEU A 199 -54.24 -19.29 5.51
CA LEU A 199 -52.84 -19.69 5.48
C LEU A 199 -52.73 -21.21 5.59
N TYR A 200 -51.87 -21.78 4.76
CA TYR A 200 -51.52 -23.19 4.79
C TYR A 200 -50.01 -23.34 4.98
N ARG A 201 -49.60 -24.31 5.79
CA ARG A 201 -48.20 -24.59 6.14
C ARG A 201 -47.90 -26.08 6.06
N LYS A 202 -46.65 -26.43 5.75
CA LYS A 202 -46.06 -27.72 6.13
C LYS A 202 -44.57 -27.57 6.46
N ALA A 203 -43.99 -28.56 7.14
CA ALA A 203 -42.54 -28.65 7.25
C ALA A 203 -41.92 -28.92 5.87
N SER A 204 -40.92 -28.14 5.49
CA SER A 204 -40.29 -28.21 4.17
C SER A 204 -39.51 -29.51 4.03
N GLY A 205 -39.64 -30.16 2.87
CA GLY A 205 -39.04 -31.47 2.60
C GLY A 205 -39.72 -32.66 3.30
N GLY A 206 -40.76 -32.43 4.11
CA GLY A 206 -41.61 -33.48 4.67
C GLY A 206 -42.57 -34.08 3.63
N PHE A 207 -43.01 -35.32 3.89
CA PHE A 207 -44.05 -36.00 3.12
C PHE A 207 -45.47 -35.61 3.55
N ASP A 208 -45.59 -34.79 4.60
CA ASP A 208 -46.88 -34.35 5.13
C ASP A 208 -47.57 -33.36 4.19
N ASP A 209 -48.90 -33.44 4.17
CA ASP A 209 -49.75 -32.49 3.46
C ASP A 209 -49.74 -31.11 4.15
N PHE A 210 -50.12 -30.08 3.40
CA PHE A 210 -50.30 -28.75 3.97
C PHE A 210 -51.48 -28.73 4.93
N GLU A 211 -51.24 -28.24 6.14
CA GLU A 211 -52.26 -28.00 7.15
C GLU A 211 -52.69 -26.53 7.16
N LYS A 212 -53.97 -26.28 7.45
CA LYS A 212 -54.50 -24.93 7.65
C LYS A 212 -54.04 -24.38 8.99
N ILE A 213 -53.48 -23.18 8.98
CA ILE A 213 -53.02 -22.48 10.18
C ILE A 213 -54.00 -21.37 10.56
N HIS A 214 -54.38 -21.37 11.83
CA HIS A 214 -55.18 -20.30 12.42
C HIS A 214 -54.25 -19.18 12.88
N THR A 215 -54.35 -18.03 12.22
CA THR A 215 -53.50 -16.88 12.47
C THR A 215 -54.30 -15.58 12.33
N THR A 216 -53.78 -14.53 12.97
CA THR A 216 -54.18 -13.16 12.68
C THR A 216 -53.86 -12.85 11.22
N LYS A 217 -54.90 -12.48 10.48
CA LYS A 217 -54.83 -12.08 9.08
C LYS A 217 -55.30 -10.65 8.92
N GLY A 218 -54.66 -9.93 8.02
CA GLY A 218 -55.03 -8.56 7.66
C GLY A 218 -54.97 -8.36 6.16
N MET A 219 -55.72 -7.37 5.70
CA MET A 219 -55.78 -6.96 4.32
C MET A 219 -55.82 -5.45 4.23
N VAL A 220 -55.06 -4.89 3.30
CA VAL A 220 -55.06 -3.45 2.99
C VAL A 220 -54.94 -3.22 1.50
N LEU A 221 -55.45 -2.08 1.02
CA LEU A 221 -55.12 -1.60 -0.31
C LEU A 221 -53.75 -0.93 -0.29
N ASN A 222 -53.00 -1.04 -1.39
CA ASN A 222 -51.82 -0.22 -1.59
C ASN A 222 -52.20 1.26 -1.82
N GLU A 223 -51.21 2.15 -1.81
CA GLU A 223 -51.43 3.60 -1.98
C GLU A 223 -52.15 3.96 -3.28
N MET A 224 -51.88 3.21 -4.36
CA MET A 224 -52.50 3.41 -5.67
C MET A 224 -53.90 2.77 -5.80
N GLN A 225 -54.34 2.00 -4.79
CA GLN A 225 -55.60 1.26 -4.77
C GLN A 225 -55.81 0.28 -5.95
N ASP A 226 -54.73 -0.17 -6.58
CA ASP A 226 -54.76 -1.14 -7.68
C ASP A 226 -54.46 -2.58 -7.22
N SER A 227 -53.95 -2.72 -5.99
CA SER A 227 -53.52 -3.99 -5.42
C SER A 227 -54.05 -4.19 -4.01
N VAL A 228 -54.48 -5.42 -3.72
CA VAL A 228 -54.81 -5.88 -2.36
C VAL A 228 -53.57 -6.55 -1.79
N ILE A 229 -53.16 -6.12 -0.60
CA ILE A 229 -52.07 -6.70 0.18
C ILE A 229 -52.68 -7.56 1.27
N TYR A 230 -52.37 -8.85 1.24
CA TYR A 230 -52.71 -9.84 2.27
C TYR A 230 -51.49 -10.03 3.16
N PHE A 231 -51.66 -9.92 4.47
CA PHE A 231 -50.55 -10.10 5.41
C PHE A 231 -50.97 -10.92 6.63
N THR A 232 -50.04 -11.74 7.11
CA THR A 232 -50.27 -12.63 8.25
C THR A 232 -48.95 -13.01 8.91
N GLN A 233 -49.01 -13.56 10.12
CA GLN A 233 -47.84 -14.01 10.88
C GLN A 233 -48.08 -15.41 11.46
N ASP A 234 -47.11 -16.32 11.38
CA ASP A 234 -47.30 -17.66 11.96
C ASP A 234 -46.57 -17.78 13.31
N THR A 235 -47.29 -17.51 14.41
CA THR A 235 -46.73 -17.55 15.77
C THR A 235 -46.59 -18.96 16.35
N THR A 236 -46.92 -20.01 15.58
CA THR A 236 -46.93 -21.41 16.06
C THR A 236 -45.74 -22.24 15.58
N VAL A 237 -44.82 -21.60 14.88
CA VAL A 237 -43.61 -22.20 14.32
C VAL A 237 -42.57 -22.57 15.37
N LEU A 238 -41.76 -23.57 15.04
CA LEU A 238 -40.55 -23.89 15.78
C LEU A 238 -39.33 -23.22 15.13
N GLN A 239 -38.46 -22.65 15.96
CA GLN A 239 -37.19 -22.08 15.50
C GLN A 239 -36.31 -23.15 14.85
N SER A 240 -35.50 -22.72 13.88
CA SER A 240 -34.61 -23.55 13.07
C SER A 240 -35.31 -24.60 12.20
N VAL A 241 -36.65 -24.65 12.16
CA VAL A 241 -37.39 -25.51 11.23
C VAL A 241 -37.72 -24.72 9.97
N ARG A 242 -37.54 -25.37 8.82
CA ARG A 242 -37.93 -24.82 7.52
C ARG A 242 -39.37 -25.19 7.22
N TYR A 243 -40.15 -24.22 6.78
CA TYR A 243 -41.56 -24.36 6.46
C TYR A 243 -41.86 -23.87 5.05
N ASP A 244 -42.82 -24.53 4.40
CA ASP A 244 -43.42 -24.09 3.15
C ASP A 244 -44.81 -23.51 3.46
N TYR A 245 -45.13 -22.36 2.86
CA TYR A 245 -46.40 -21.66 3.04
C TYR A 245 -47.05 -21.31 1.72
N PHE A 246 -48.37 -21.33 1.67
CA PHE A 246 -49.15 -20.62 0.65
C PHE A 246 -50.44 -20.09 1.26
N ILE A 247 -51.10 -19.17 0.56
CA ILE A 247 -52.45 -18.71 0.92
C ILE A 247 -53.47 -19.12 -0.13
N ARG A 248 -54.73 -19.30 0.30
CA ARG A 248 -55.88 -19.44 -0.60
C ARG A 248 -56.87 -18.33 -0.32
N GLY A 249 -57.32 -17.66 -1.39
CA GLY A 249 -58.35 -16.65 -1.31
C GLY A 249 -59.68 -17.28 -0.91
N LYS A 250 -60.53 -16.53 -0.22
CA LYS A 250 -61.81 -17.02 0.30
C LYS A 250 -62.88 -15.96 0.10
N ASP A 251 -64.03 -16.35 -0.44
CA ASP A 251 -65.19 -15.45 -0.56
C ASP A 251 -65.85 -15.18 0.80
N LEU A 252 -66.89 -14.35 0.82
CA LEU A 252 -67.64 -14.03 2.03
C LEU A 252 -68.48 -15.20 2.57
N MET A 253 -68.63 -16.30 1.81
CA MET A 253 -69.38 -17.50 2.16
C MET A 253 -68.48 -18.69 2.52
N GLY A 254 -67.16 -18.52 2.46
CA GLY A 254 -66.19 -19.52 2.86
C GLY A 254 -65.64 -20.39 1.72
N ASN A 255 -66.07 -20.19 0.47
CA ASN A 255 -65.56 -20.92 -0.67
C ASN A 255 -64.12 -20.49 -0.98
N LEU A 256 -63.26 -21.47 -1.26
CA LEU A 256 -61.83 -21.25 -1.48
C LEU A 256 -61.51 -21.12 -2.97
N GLY A 257 -60.61 -20.19 -3.28
CA GLY A 257 -60.03 -20.05 -4.61
C GLY A 257 -58.75 -20.87 -4.80
N ILE A 258 -58.04 -20.58 -5.89
CA ILE A 258 -56.74 -21.20 -6.18
C ILE A 258 -55.68 -20.80 -5.14
N ALA A 259 -54.66 -21.65 -4.99
CA ALA A 259 -53.51 -21.36 -4.14
C ALA A 259 -52.62 -20.27 -4.76
N SER A 260 -51.98 -19.48 -3.90
CA SER A 260 -50.87 -18.61 -4.29
C SER A 260 -49.65 -19.44 -4.73
N ASP A 261 -48.59 -18.73 -5.11
CA ASP A 261 -47.25 -19.32 -5.06
C ASP A 261 -46.90 -19.79 -3.65
N THR A 262 -46.02 -20.80 -3.58
CA THR A 262 -45.49 -21.34 -2.33
C THR A 262 -44.18 -20.62 -1.97
N VAL A 263 -44.06 -20.22 -0.71
CA VAL A 263 -42.85 -19.62 -0.15
C VAL A 263 -42.22 -20.56 0.86
N SER A 264 -40.89 -20.68 0.82
CA SER A 264 -40.15 -21.55 1.73
C SER A 264 -39.17 -20.70 2.54
N LEU A 265 -39.19 -20.85 3.87
CA LEU A 265 -38.32 -20.10 4.77
C LEU A 265 -37.99 -20.91 6.02
N GLN A 266 -36.85 -20.61 6.65
CA GLN A 266 -36.49 -21.13 7.98
C GLN A 266 -36.69 -20.05 9.02
N VAL A 267 -37.49 -20.34 10.06
CA VAL A 267 -37.75 -19.40 11.15
C VAL A 267 -36.59 -19.41 12.12
N GLY A 268 -36.23 -18.25 12.67
CA GLY A 268 -35.17 -18.18 13.68
C GLY A 268 -33.80 -18.12 13.04
N GLY A 269 -33.53 -16.98 12.42
CA GLY A 269 -32.18 -16.48 12.17
C GLY A 269 -32.08 -15.12 12.86
N ASN A 270 -31.11 -14.97 13.76
CA ASN A 270 -30.93 -13.71 14.48
C ASN A 270 -30.45 -12.65 13.47
N ARG A 271 -31.34 -11.76 13.01
CA ARG A 271 -30.96 -10.58 12.19
C ARG A 271 -30.01 -9.70 13.00
N ASN A 272 -30.30 -9.64 14.30
CA ASN A 272 -29.46 -9.06 15.31
C ASN A 272 -28.59 -10.14 15.95
N VAL A 273 -27.61 -10.66 15.23
CA VAL A 273 -26.44 -11.18 15.95
C VAL A 273 -25.81 -9.98 16.67
N ASN A 274 -26.36 -9.62 17.83
CA ASN A 274 -26.06 -8.44 18.64
C ASN A 274 -24.69 -8.54 19.33
N ALA A 275 -23.80 -9.37 18.79
CA ALA A 275 -22.44 -9.46 19.22
C ALA A 275 -21.60 -8.71 18.18
N GLY A 276 -21.19 -7.49 18.55
CA GLY A 276 -19.85 -7.08 18.19
C GLY A 276 -18.91 -8.12 18.78
N PHE A 277 -18.60 -9.18 18.01
CA PHE A 277 -17.56 -10.13 18.40
C PHE A 277 -16.26 -9.35 18.52
N ASN A 278 -15.42 -9.69 19.49
CA ASN A 278 -14.17 -9.00 19.70
C ASN A 278 -13.21 -9.34 18.56
N ILE A 279 -13.23 -8.52 17.51
CA ILE A 279 -12.31 -8.66 16.40
C ILE A 279 -11.00 -7.99 16.78
N ASN A 280 -9.96 -8.82 16.82
CA ASN A 280 -8.60 -8.38 17.07
C ASN A 280 -7.76 -8.65 15.83
N THR A 281 -6.81 -7.76 15.60
CA THR A 281 -5.80 -7.86 14.55
C THR A 281 -4.42 -7.95 15.18
N THR A 282 -3.57 -8.81 14.63
CA THR A 282 -2.18 -8.93 15.03
C THR A 282 -1.31 -9.09 13.78
N ALA A 283 -0.18 -8.39 13.72
CA ALA A 283 0.79 -8.59 12.65
C ALA A 283 1.45 -9.97 12.80
N VAL A 284 1.57 -10.71 11.71
CA VAL A 284 2.23 -12.03 11.64
C VAL A 284 3.19 -12.07 10.44
N ASP A 285 3.96 -13.16 10.29
CA ASP A 285 4.81 -13.34 9.11
C ASP A 285 4.00 -13.19 7.81
N ARG A 286 4.38 -12.22 6.99
CA ARG A 286 3.77 -11.91 5.69
C ARG A 286 2.27 -11.55 5.71
N GLY A 287 1.69 -11.19 6.85
CA GLY A 287 0.26 -10.89 6.89
C GLY A 287 -0.27 -10.23 8.15
N ILE A 288 -1.58 -10.00 8.18
CA ILE A 288 -2.33 -9.56 9.35
C ILE A 288 -3.29 -10.69 9.73
N ARG A 289 -3.12 -11.25 10.93
CA ARG A 289 -4.05 -12.22 11.51
C ARG A 289 -5.22 -11.48 12.13
N ILE A 290 -6.42 -11.87 11.75
CA ILE A 290 -7.71 -11.37 12.25
C ILE A 290 -8.34 -12.51 13.04
N THR A 291 -8.74 -12.25 14.29
CA THR A 291 -9.34 -13.25 15.19
C THR A 291 -10.62 -12.72 15.79
N TRP A 292 -11.62 -13.58 16.03
CA TRP A 292 -12.90 -13.23 16.63
C TRP A 292 -13.42 -14.33 17.55
N ASP A 293 -14.37 -13.98 18.42
CA ASP A 293 -15.02 -14.90 19.34
C ASP A 293 -15.88 -15.95 18.59
N SER A 294 -16.00 -17.15 19.14
CA SER A 294 -16.82 -18.21 18.55
C SER A 294 -18.31 -17.88 18.53
N LEU A 295 -19.02 -18.29 17.49
CA LEU A 295 -20.46 -18.06 17.33
C LEU A 295 -21.29 -19.06 18.16
N ASP A 296 -22.11 -18.56 19.09
CA ASP A 296 -22.93 -19.36 20.03
C ASP A 296 -24.14 -20.06 19.37
N GLN A 297 -24.53 -19.65 18.15
CA GLN A 297 -25.67 -20.22 17.42
C GLN A 297 -25.28 -20.56 15.97
N ARG A 298 -24.88 -21.80 15.72
CA ARG A 298 -24.34 -22.22 14.41
C ARG A 298 -25.40 -22.66 13.38
N TYR A 299 -26.61 -22.99 13.83
CA TYR A 299 -27.59 -23.71 13.00
C TYR A 299 -28.35 -22.84 11.98
N ALA A 300 -28.34 -21.53 12.14
CA ALA A 300 -29.00 -20.58 11.24
C ALA A 300 -28.02 -19.68 10.46
N LEU A 301 -26.72 -19.88 10.65
CA LEU A 301 -25.65 -19.07 10.06
C LEU A 301 -24.95 -19.90 8.98
N GLN A 302 -24.68 -19.29 7.82
CA GLN A 302 -24.03 -19.97 6.70
C GLN A 302 -22.54 -19.62 6.63
N ASN A 303 -22.22 -18.33 6.57
CA ASN A 303 -20.84 -17.86 6.34
C ASN A 303 -20.47 -16.66 7.22
N ILE A 304 -19.18 -16.53 7.49
CA ILE A 304 -18.52 -15.32 7.99
C ILE A 304 -17.90 -14.61 6.79
N LEU A 305 -18.28 -13.37 6.56
CA LEU A 305 -17.75 -12.52 5.49
C LEU A 305 -16.79 -11.50 6.10
N ILE A 306 -15.52 -11.54 5.71
CA ILE A 306 -14.53 -10.55 6.11
C ILE A 306 -14.43 -9.51 5.00
N TYR A 307 -14.61 -8.24 5.35
CA TYR A 307 -14.39 -7.11 4.46
C TYR A 307 -13.14 -6.34 4.88
N LYS A 308 -12.43 -5.79 3.91
CA LYS A 308 -11.19 -5.01 4.07
C LYS A 308 -11.29 -3.68 3.36
N SER A 309 -10.73 -2.64 3.96
CA SER A 309 -10.50 -1.34 3.33
C SER A 309 -9.15 -0.75 3.75
N ALA A 310 -8.59 0.15 2.92
CA ALA A 310 -7.51 1.03 3.33
C ALA A 310 -8.03 2.33 3.98
N ASP A 311 -9.32 2.64 3.80
CA ASP A 311 -10.02 3.78 4.38
C ASP A 311 -10.88 3.32 5.56
N TYR A 312 -10.94 4.11 6.63
CA TYR A 312 -11.72 3.74 7.82
C TYR A 312 -13.23 3.67 7.52
N ASP A 313 -13.78 4.62 6.77
CA ASP A 313 -15.24 4.78 6.60
C ASP A 313 -15.81 4.22 5.29
N THR A 314 -14.99 4.08 4.25
CA THR A 314 -15.45 3.79 2.88
C THR A 314 -14.69 2.61 2.26
N SER A 315 -15.07 2.22 1.04
CA SER A 315 -14.25 1.33 0.17
C SER A 315 -14.07 -0.11 0.66
N TYR A 316 -14.92 -0.60 1.56
CA TYR A 316 -14.87 -1.99 2.01
C TYR A 316 -15.19 -2.98 0.89
N ALA A 317 -14.23 -3.84 0.58
CA ALA A 317 -14.36 -4.94 -0.37
C ALA A 317 -14.35 -6.28 0.36
N LEU A 318 -15.08 -7.27 -0.16
CA LEU A 318 -15.08 -8.63 0.38
C LEU A 318 -13.69 -9.24 0.20
N LEU A 319 -13.05 -9.60 1.33
CA LEU A 319 -11.74 -10.23 1.38
C LEU A 319 -11.84 -11.75 1.44
N ALA A 320 -12.73 -12.28 2.28
CA ALA A 320 -12.88 -13.71 2.49
C ALA A 320 -14.30 -14.12 2.88
N THR A 321 -14.67 -15.36 2.54
CA THR A 321 -15.89 -16.04 2.98
C THR A 321 -15.47 -17.32 3.69
N LEU A 322 -15.84 -17.45 4.96
CA LEU A 322 -15.36 -18.50 5.84
C LEU A 322 -16.53 -19.28 6.46
N PRO A 323 -16.34 -20.55 6.81
CA PRO A 323 -17.28 -21.31 7.62
C PRO A 323 -17.53 -20.64 8.98
N VAL A 324 -18.75 -20.78 9.50
CA VAL A 324 -19.15 -20.27 10.83
C VAL A 324 -18.43 -20.94 12.01
N THR A 325 -17.62 -21.96 11.75
CA THR A 325 -16.77 -22.64 12.73
C THR A 325 -15.42 -21.97 12.91
N ASP A 326 -14.98 -21.15 11.96
CA ASP A 326 -13.67 -20.51 12.01
C ASP A 326 -13.68 -19.36 13.01
N THR A 327 -12.54 -19.17 13.67
CA THR A 327 -12.31 -18.10 14.66
C THR A 327 -11.11 -17.23 14.30
N GLU A 328 -10.44 -17.53 13.18
CA GLU A 328 -9.29 -16.77 12.70
C GLU A 328 -9.13 -16.81 11.18
N PHE A 329 -8.48 -15.78 10.64
CA PHE A 329 -8.09 -15.66 9.25
C PHE A 329 -6.80 -14.84 9.14
N ILE A 330 -5.95 -15.14 8.16
CA ILE A 330 -4.73 -14.35 7.89
C ILE A 330 -4.84 -13.70 6.52
N ASP A 331 -4.81 -12.37 6.51
CA ASP A 331 -4.71 -11.57 5.30
C ASP A 331 -3.26 -11.44 4.87
N TYR A 332 -2.90 -12.12 3.78
CA TYR A 332 -1.57 -12.04 3.16
C TYR A 332 -1.46 -10.96 2.08
N ASP A 333 -2.57 -10.33 1.67
CA ASP A 333 -2.61 -9.32 0.61
C ASP A 333 -2.35 -7.91 1.19
N VAL A 334 -1.28 -7.78 1.98
CA VAL A 334 -0.96 -6.56 2.72
C VAL A 334 0.39 -6.02 2.29
N ILE A 335 0.48 -4.69 2.22
CA ILE A 335 1.71 -3.99 1.86
C ILE A 335 2.44 -3.59 3.15
N GLY A 336 3.77 -3.68 3.14
CA GLY A 336 4.61 -3.25 4.27
C GLY A 336 4.28 -1.84 4.75
N GLY A 337 3.96 -1.69 6.04
CA GLY A 337 3.60 -0.40 6.65
C GLY A 337 2.20 0.10 6.30
N GLY A 338 1.40 -0.67 5.56
CA GLY A 338 0.00 -0.35 5.27
C GLY A 338 -0.89 -0.56 6.49
N ASN A 339 -1.76 0.43 6.77
CA ASN A 339 -2.83 0.30 7.74
C ASN A 339 -4.12 -0.08 7.01
N TYR A 340 -4.78 -1.13 7.49
CA TYR A 340 -6.01 -1.68 6.90
C TYR A 340 -7.10 -1.77 7.96
N TYR A 341 -8.35 -1.67 7.53
CA TYR A 341 -9.51 -1.77 8.40
C TYR A 341 -10.35 -2.96 8.00
N TYR A 342 -10.73 -3.76 8.99
CA TYR A 342 -11.49 -4.98 8.80
C TYR A 342 -12.83 -4.89 9.52
N GLN A 343 -13.87 -5.45 8.88
CA GLN A 343 -15.18 -5.65 9.47
C GLN A 343 -15.71 -7.03 9.07
N LEU A 344 -16.44 -7.68 9.97
CA LEU A 344 -17.08 -8.97 9.71
C LEU A 344 -18.59 -8.79 9.61
N LEU A 345 -19.19 -9.52 8.67
CA LEU A 345 -20.63 -9.69 8.55
C LEU A 345 -20.93 -11.19 8.58
N ILE A 346 -22.08 -11.56 9.15
CA ILE A 346 -22.54 -12.94 9.17
C ILE A 346 -23.67 -13.08 8.17
N GLN A 347 -23.51 -14.02 7.25
CA GLN A 347 -24.54 -14.36 6.28
C GLN A 347 -25.43 -15.47 6.84
N GLY A 348 -26.72 -15.19 6.98
CA GLY A 348 -27.77 -16.18 7.18
C GLY A 348 -28.36 -16.63 5.84
N GLU A 349 -29.39 -17.47 5.88
CA GLU A 349 -29.99 -18.03 4.66
C GLU A 349 -30.69 -17.00 3.76
N SER A 350 -31.33 -16.00 4.37
CA SER A 350 -32.10 -14.98 3.64
C SER A 350 -31.77 -13.55 4.07
N ASN A 351 -30.78 -13.37 4.95
CA ASN A 351 -30.41 -12.09 5.52
C ASN A 351 -28.91 -12.01 5.83
N MET A 352 -28.48 -10.82 6.22
CA MET A 352 -27.11 -10.56 6.66
C MET A 352 -27.15 -9.76 7.95
N SER A 353 -26.20 -10.01 8.85
CA SER A 353 -26.08 -9.26 10.10
C SER A 353 -25.65 -7.81 9.84
N PHE A 354 -25.74 -6.97 10.88
CA PHE A 354 -24.96 -5.74 10.92
C PHE A 354 -23.46 -6.05 10.91
N ALA A 355 -22.66 -5.11 10.39
CA ALA A 355 -21.22 -5.19 10.44
C ALA A 355 -20.71 -5.09 11.88
N SER A 356 -19.64 -5.80 12.18
CA SER A 356 -18.92 -5.69 13.44
C SER A 356 -18.32 -4.29 13.66
N ALA A 357 -17.72 -4.08 14.83
CA ALA A 357 -16.80 -2.96 15.02
C ALA A 357 -15.66 -3.03 13.97
N ARG A 358 -15.26 -1.87 13.46
CA ARG A 358 -14.11 -1.75 12.56
C ARG A 358 -12.84 -1.85 13.37
N THR A 359 -11.97 -2.80 13.02
CA THR A 359 -10.68 -2.96 13.69
C THR A 359 -9.55 -2.62 12.72
N SER A 360 -8.53 -1.90 13.19
CA SER A 360 -7.35 -1.56 12.40
C SER A 360 -6.29 -2.64 12.51
N GLY A 361 -5.73 -3.10 11.40
CA GLY A 361 -4.53 -3.94 11.35
C GLY A 361 -3.41 -3.22 10.62
N LEU A 362 -2.24 -3.13 11.25
CA LEU A 362 -1.03 -2.59 10.65
C LEU A 362 -0.07 -3.74 10.37
N TYR A 363 0.35 -3.90 9.10
CA TYR A 363 1.36 -4.90 8.78
C TYR A 363 2.76 -4.38 9.15
N GLN A 364 3.33 -4.96 10.22
CA GLN A 364 4.68 -4.71 10.70
C GLN A 364 5.47 -6.02 10.64
N GLY A 365 6.55 -6.07 9.87
CA GLY A 365 7.32 -7.29 9.69
C GLY A 365 8.54 -7.11 8.78
N VAL A 366 9.39 -8.14 8.76
CA VAL A 366 10.55 -8.20 7.87
C VAL A 366 10.06 -8.42 6.45
N VAL A 367 10.42 -7.53 5.54
CA VAL A 367 10.12 -7.66 4.12
C VAL A 367 11.40 -8.00 3.37
N ASN A 368 11.36 -9.10 2.61
CA ASN A 368 12.46 -9.49 1.74
C ASN A 368 12.41 -8.66 0.46
N LEU A 369 13.36 -7.73 0.30
CA LEU A 369 13.56 -6.97 -0.92
C LEU A 369 14.65 -7.59 -1.80
N VAL A 370 14.48 -7.48 -3.12
CA VAL A 370 15.56 -7.78 -4.07
C VAL A 370 16.62 -6.68 -4.05
N PRO A 371 17.90 -6.96 -4.34
CA PRO A 371 18.90 -5.90 -4.47
C PRO A 371 18.60 -4.98 -5.68
N PRO A 372 19.03 -3.70 -5.64
CA PRO A 372 19.12 -2.86 -6.83
C PRO A 372 19.96 -3.53 -7.94
N HIS A 373 19.59 -3.31 -9.19
CA HIS A 373 20.22 -3.94 -10.35
C HIS A 373 20.48 -2.92 -11.47
N TYR A 374 21.23 -3.35 -12.50
CA TYR A 374 21.79 -2.44 -13.53
C TYR A 374 22.56 -1.26 -12.93
N VAL A 375 23.30 -1.50 -11.85
CA VAL A 375 24.15 -0.49 -11.21
C VAL A 375 25.26 -0.09 -12.18
N ARG A 376 25.38 1.21 -12.44
CA ARG A 376 26.41 1.82 -13.30
C ARG A 376 27.04 2.99 -12.59
N GLY A 377 28.31 3.23 -12.88
CA GLY A 377 29.10 4.33 -12.35
C GLY A 377 29.78 5.09 -13.46
N GLU A 378 29.77 6.42 -13.36
CA GLU A 378 30.50 7.33 -14.24
C GLU A 378 31.13 8.47 -13.43
N ILE A 379 32.06 9.21 -14.04
CA ILE A 379 32.65 10.41 -13.44
C ILE A 379 32.02 11.63 -14.09
N ILE A 380 31.45 12.52 -13.27
CA ILE A 380 30.95 13.84 -13.67
C ILE A 380 31.60 14.88 -12.78
N ASP A 381 32.26 15.88 -13.37
CA ASP A 381 32.99 16.94 -12.65
C ASP A 381 33.95 16.39 -11.57
N ASP A 382 34.79 15.42 -11.94
CA ASP A 382 35.72 14.69 -11.07
C ASP A 382 35.07 13.93 -9.89
N LYS A 383 33.75 13.74 -9.91
CA LYS A 383 32.99 13.08 -8.84
C LYS A 383 32.24 11.83 -9.35
N PRO A 384 32.18 10.75 -8.54
CA PRO A 384 31.44 9.56 -8.90
C PRO A 384 29.93 9.81 -8.93
N GLN A 385 29.29 9.50 -10.05
CA GLN A 385 27.84 9.42 -10.19
C GLN A 385 27.43 7.95 -10.39
N LEU A 386 26.48 7.50 -9.59
CA LEU A 386 25.87 6.17 -9.66
C LEU A 386 24.49 6.26 -10.30
N SER A 387 24.11 5.24 -11.06
CA SER A 387 22.75 5.04 -11.55
C SER A 387 22.32 3.58 -11.44
N TRP A 388 21.06 3.33 -11.09
CA TRP A 388 20.52 1.98 -10.94
C TRP A 388 19.01 1.92 -11.17
N MET A 389 18.50 0.70 -11.28
CA MET A 389 17.08 0.39 -11.37
C MET A 389 16.67 -0.61 -10.27
N HIS A 390 15.37 -0.69 -10.01
CA HIS A 390 14.79 -1.62 -9.05
C HIS A 390 13.41 -2.08 -9.53
N GLN A 391 13.06 -3.33 -9.26
CA GLN A 391 11.89 -4.01 -9.86
C GLN A 391 10.72 -4.15 -8.88
N ASP A 392 10.97 -4.13 -7.56
CA ASP A 392 9.89 -4.18 -6.58
C ASP A 392 9.36 -2.76 -6.34
N SER A 393 8.11 -2.50 -6.72
CA SER A 393 7.46 -1.20 -6.48
C SER A 393 6.54 -1.18 -5.25
N LEU A 394 6.24 -2.34 -4.67
CA LEU A 394 5.16 -2.46 -3.69
C LEU A 394 5.66 -2.09 -2.29
N ASN A 395 6.81 -2.65 -1.92
CA ASN A 395 7.32 -2.59 -0.55
C ASN A 395 8.55 -1.68 -0.37
N VAL A 396 9.22 -1.30 -1.47
CA VAL A 396 10.37 -0.40 -1.41
C VAL A 396 9.95 1.00 -0.98
N ALA A 397 10.75 1.62 -0.11
CA ALA A 397 10.65 3.02 0.28
C ALA A 397 11.75 3.87 -0.38
N GLY A 398 12.94 3.30 -0.56
CA GLY A 398 14.08 4.00 -1.13
C GLY A 398 15.37 3.19 -1.11
N TYR A 399 16.51 3.88 -1.11
CA TYR A 399 17.84 3.27 -1.19
C TYR A 399 18.87 3.94 -0.27
N TYR A 400 19.90 3.19 0.08
CA TYR A 400 21.12 3.68 0.70
C TYR A 400 22.34 3.29 -0.15
N VAL A 401 23.27 4.22 -0.30
CA VAL A 401 24.53 4.04 -1.02
C VAL A 401 25.67 3.88 -0.01
N TYR A 402 26.51 2.90 -0.24
CA TYR A 402 27.69 2.59 0.55
C TYR A 402 28.95 2.74 -0.29
N ARG A 403 30.04 3.18 0.35
CA ARG A 403 31.35 3.42 -0.27
C ARG A 403 32.46 2.74 0.52
N ALA A 404 33.43 2.15 -0.18
CA ALA A 404 34.69 1.65 0.37
C ALA A 404 35.86 2.12 -0.49
N VAL A 405 36.97 2.52 0.16
CA VAL A 405 38.23 2.87 -0.53
C VAL A 405 39.10 1.62 -0.62
N GLY A 406 39.53 1.26 -1.83
CA GLY A 406 40.32 0.07 -2.08
C GLY A 406 39.53 -1.24 -1.96
N ARG A 407 40.10 -2.32 -2.50
CA ARG A 407 39.41 -3.61 -2.68
C ARG A 407 38.95 -4.29 -1.38
N ASN A 408 39.62 -4.00 -0.27
CA ASN A 408 39.36 -4.60 1.04
C ASN A 408 38.83 -3.56 2.05
N GLY A 409 38.43 -2.37 1.60
CA GLY A 409 37.87 -1.35 2.48
C GLY A 409 36.52 -1.76 3.06
N GLU A 410 36.21 -1.25 4.26
CA GLU A 410 34.88 -1.41 4.86
C GLU A 410 33.87 -0.49 4.17
N LEU A 411 32.69 -1.03 3.82
CA LEU A 411 31.61 -0.25 3.21
C LEU A 411 30.92 0.62 4.26
N GLN A 412 30.99 1.94 4.07
CA GLN A 412 30.33 2.93 4.92
C GLN A 412 29.19 3.61 4.16
N GLN A 413 28.07 3.87 4.81
CA GLN A 413 26.94 4.58 4.18
C GLN A 413 27.33 6.05 3.91
N VAL A 414 27.15 6.49 2.66
CA VAL A 414 27.49 7.85 2.21
C VAL A 414 26.29 8.67 1.75
N SER A 415 25.10 8.07 1.65
CA SER A 415 23.87 8.77 1.29
C SER A 415 22.89 8.87 2.46
N ASN A 416 22.02 9.88 2.41
CA ASN A 416 20.72 9.83 3.08
C ASN A 416 19.80 8.82 2.36
N MET A 417 18.58 8.60 2.86
CA MET A 417 17.60 7.78 2.15
C MET A 417 17.21 8.47 0.84
N ILE A 418 17.45 7.78 -0.28
CA ILE A 418 17.08 8.22 -1.62
C ILE A 418 15.70 7.62 -1.92
N PRO A 419 14.63 8.42 -2.08
CA PRO A 419 13.28 7.89 -2.29
C PRO A 419 13.17 7.06 -3.56
N TYR A 420 12.35 6.01 -3.50
CA TYR A 420 12.00 5.22 -4.68
C TYR A 420 11.05 5.99 -5.59
N GLU A 421 11.41 6.08 -6.88
CA GLU A 421 10.53 6.56 -7.94
C GLU A 421 10.19 5.43 -8.91
N LYS A 422 8.90 5.18 -9.12
CA LYS A 422 8.42 4.08 -9.94
C LYS A 422 8.84 4.26 -11.40
N ASP A 423 9.34 3.18 -12.00
CA ASP A 423 9.74 3.10 -13.42
C ASP A 423 10.81 4.14 -13.84
N SER A 424 11.55 4.69 -12.87
CA SER A 424 12.60 5.70 -13.09
C SER A 424 13.99 5.14 -12.79
N VAL A 425 14.99 5.62 -13.53
CA VAL A 425 16.40 5.37 -13.21
C VAL A 425 16.78 6.28 -12.05
N THR A 426 17.16 5.69 -10.91
CA THR A 426 17.61 6.46 -9.76
C THR A 426 19.08 6.84 -9.95
N THR A 427 19.45 8.07 -9.61
CA THR A 427 20.83 8.56 -9.69
C THR A 427 21.30 9.13 -8.35
N PHE A 428 22.61 9.02 -8.09
CA PHE A 428 23.25 9.60 -6.91
C PHE A 428 24.64 10.10 -7.25
N LEU A 429 24.91 11.37 -6.98
CA LEU A 429 26.23 11.98 -7.09
C LEU A 429 26.91 11.95 -5.71
N ASP A 430 28.00 11.20 -5.58
CA ASP A 430 28.81 11.22 -4.36
C ASP A 430 29.70 12.47 -4.34
N SER A 431 29.12 13.56 -3.85
CA SER A 431 29.83 14.83 -3.71
C SER A 431 30.93 14.83 -2.64
N THR A 432 30.99 13.80 -1.81
CA THR A 432 31.91 13.67 -0.67
C THR A 432 33.16 12.84 -0.98
N ALA A 433 33.23 12.22 -2.17
CA ALA A 433 34.41 11.51 -2.61
C ALA A 433 35.55 12.50 -2.88
N THR A 434 36.64 12.40 -2.11
CA THR A 434 37.84 13.26 -2.23
C THR A 434 39.11 12.47 -2.57
N ASP A 435 38.98 11.15 -2.74
CA ASP A 435 40.11 10.21 -2.85
C ASP A 435 40.59 10.10 -4.31
N ALA A 436 41.15 11.20 -4.83
CA ALA A 436 41.70 11.24 -6.18
C ALA A 436 42.85 10.23 -6.34
N GLY A 437 42.85 9.47 -7.44
CA GLY A 437 43.84 8.42 -7.71
C GLY A 437 43.51 7.05 -7.12
N GLU A 438 42.46 6.93 -6.30
CA GLU A 438 42.02 5.66 -5.72
C GLU A 438 40.90 5.00 -6.55
N VAL A 439 40.82 3.67 -6.43
CA VAL A 439 39.66 2.90 -6.90
C VAL A 439 38.67 2.76 -5.75
N ILE A 440 37.50 3.37 -5.93
CA ILE A 440 36.42 3.35 -4.95
C ILE A 440 35.38 2.31 -5.36
N TYR A 441 34.91 1.53 -4.38
CA TYR A 441 33.86 0.54 -4.56
C TYR A 441 32.54 1.07 -4.00
N TYR A 442 31.48 0.97 -4.78
CA TYR A 442 30.13 1.35 -4.39
C TYR A 442 29.19 0.16 -4.38
N GLY A 443 28.35 0.10 -3.34
CA GLY A 443 27.25 -0.87 -3.21
C GLY A 443 25.98 -0.16 -2.79
N ILE A 444 24.82 -0.70 -3.18
CA ILE A 444 23.53 -0.06 -2.94
C ILE A 444 22.58 -1.09 -2.33
N THR A 445 21.86 -0.72 -1.27
CA THR A 445 20.77 -1.53 -0.71
C THR A 445 19.44 -0.81 -0.90
N ALA A 446 18.38 -1.54 -1.22
CA ALA A 446 17.01 -1.04 -1.12
C ALA A 446 16.52 -1.14 0.33
N VAL A 447 15.71 -0.16 0.76
CA VAL A 447 15.05 -0.15 2.07
C VAL A 447 13.55 -0.20 1.87
N SER A 448 12.87 -1.05 2.66
CA SER A 448 11.41 -1.20 2.60
C SER A 448 10.68 -0.16 3.45
N LYS A 449 9.36 -0.05 3.24
CA LYS A 449 8.46 0.77 4.08
C LYS A 449 8.45 0.35 5.55
N THR A 450 8.83 -0.89 5.87
CA THR A 450 8.99 -1.41 7.24
C THR A 450 10.44 -1.37 7.74
N GLN A 451 11.35 -0.65 7.06
CA GLN A 451 12.78 -0.49 7.41
C GLN A 451 13.65 -1.74 7.25
N SER A 452 13.16 -2.81 6.61
CA SER A 452 14.00 -3.96 6.22
C SER A 452 14.89 -3.60 5.03
N LEU A 453 16.15 -4.05 5.04
CA LEU A 453 17.13 -3.84 3.98
C LEU A 453 17.22 -5.05 3.04
N SER A 454 17.42 -4.80 1.74
CA SER A 454 17.79 -5.83 0.77
C SER A 454 19.23 -6.32 1.00
N PRO A 455 19.63 -7.46 0.40
CA PRO A 455 21.04 -7.71 0.10
C PRO A 455 21.67 -6.53 -0.64
N MET A 456 22.98 -6.38 -0.52
CA MET A 456 23.76 -5.39 -1.29
C MET A 456 23.69 -5.72 -2.78
N SER A 457 23.66 -4.68 -3.63
CA SER A 457 23.87 -4.84 -5.07
C SER A 457 25.26 -5.41 -5.38
N GLU A 458 25.47 -5.79 -6.64
CA GLU A 458 26.82 -5.94 -7.18
C GLU A 458 27.65 -4.68 -6.89
N LEU A 459 28.90 -4.89 -6.48
CA LEU A 459 29.83 -3.78 -6.23
C LEU A 459 30.38 -3.29 -7.56
N ILE A 460 30.34 -1.98 -7.76
CA ILE A 460 31.00 -1.35 -8.92
C ILE A 460 32.24 -0.59 -8.47
N ALA A 461 33.31 -0.73 -9.25
CA ALA A 461 34.57 -0.03 -9.02
C ALA A 461 34.63 1.20 -9.93
N ILE A 462 34.87 2.36 -9.33
CA ILE A 462 35.04 3.64 -10.02
C ILE A 462 36.44 4.17 -9.68
N SER A 463 37.26 4.41 -10.71
CA SER A 463 38.57 5.05 -10.55
C SER A 463 38.38 6.55 -10.61
N ILE A 464 38.70 7.27 -9.53
CA ILE A 464 38.66 8.73 -9.54
C ILE A 464 39.96 9.23 -10.20
N PRO A 465 39.88 10.03 -11.29
CA PRO A 465 41.07 10.58 -11.93
C PRO A 465 41.91 11.38 -10.92
N GLU A 466 43.24 11.23 -10.96
CA GLU A 466 44.10 12.14 -10.22
C GLU A 466 43.91 13.58 -10.73
N HIS A 467 43.78 14.53 -9.80
CA HIS A 467 43.65 15.95 -10.15
C HIS A 467 44.88 16.41 -10.95
N LYS A 468 44.64 16.95 -12.15
CA LYS A 468 45.68 17.54 -13.01
C LYS A 468 46.50 18.65 -12.30
N ASP A 469 45.92 19.31 -11.30
CA ASP A 469 46.51 20.44 -10.58
C ASP A 469 47.25 20.09 -9.28
N ARG A 470 47.55 18.82 -9.02
CA ARG A 470 48.37 18.45 -7.85
C ARG A 470 49.75 19.09 -7.96
N ARG A 471 50.02 20.08 -7.08
CA ARG A 471 51.31 20.76 -6.95
C ARG A 471 52.35 19.77 -6.44
N VAL A 472 53.48 19.67 -7.13
CA VAL A 472 54.63 18.83 -6.72
C VAL A 472 55.54 19.64 -5.81
N SER A 473 55.95 19.07 -4.67
CA SER A 473 56.85 19.74 -3.73
C SER A 473 58.28 19.85 -4.29
N ALA A 474 58.93 20.98 -4.05
CA ALA A 474 60.34 21.18 -4.40
C ALA A 474 61.24 20.28 -3.51
N PRO A 475 62.34 19.72 -4.05
CA PRO A 475 63.32 19.01 -3.24
C PRO A 475 63.85 19.87 -2.09
N ASP A 476 63.99 19.26 -0.92
CA ASP A 476 64.57 19.88 0.26
C ASP A 476 65.74 19.05 0.81
N GLN A 477 66.42 19.59 1.83
CA GLN A 477 67.59 18.98 2.45
C GLN A 477 68.73 18.68 1.46
N LEU A 478 69.03 19.62 0.57
CA LEU A 478 70.20 19.51 -0.28
C LEU A 478 71.46 19.42 0.59
N GLN A 479 72.32 18.46 0.28
CA GLN A 479 73.60 18.21 0.94
C GLN A 479 74.70 18.06 -0.11
N VAL A 480 75.91 18.44 0.30
CA VAL A 480 77.10 18.45 -0.55
C VAL A 480 78.13 17.51 0.06
N ILE A 481 78.58 16.54 -0.72
CA ILE A 481 79.59 15.57 -0.35
C ILE A 481 80.74 15.68 -1.35
N TRP A 482 81.90 16.13 -0.88
CA TRP A 482 83.11 16.15 -1.72
C TRP A 482 83.64 14.73 -1.88
N MET A 483 83.75 14.28 -3.13
CA MET A 483 84.30 12.96 -3.45
C MET A 483 85.80 13.02 -3.72
N ASP A 484 86.26 14.13 -4.30
CA ASP A 484 87.68 14.48 -4.45
C ASP A 484 87.83 16.01 -4.52
N LYS A 485 89.03 16.52 -4.88
CA LYS A 485 89.33 17.96 -4.96
C LYS A 485 88.51 18.78 -5.97
N ASN A 486 87.92 18.11 -6.97
CA ASN A 486 87.17 18.74 -8.06
C ASN A 486 85.77 18.15 -8.21
N THR A 487 85.49 16.98 -7.65
CA THR A 487 84.23 16.27 -7.84
C THR A 487 83.36 16.34 -6.60
N VAL A 488 82.11 16.75 -6.79
CA VAL A 488 81.13 16.92 -5.72
C VAL A 488 79.87 16.13 -6.03
N SER A 489 79.34 15.42 -5.03
CA SER A 489 78.01 14.81 -5.07
C SER A 489 77.02 15.71 -4.33
N ILE A 490 75.94 16.06 -5.01
CA ILE A 490 74.82 16.82 -4.49
C ILE A 490 73.68 15.84 -4.29
N THR A 491 73.26 15.66 -3.05
CA THR A 491 72.16 14.76 -2.68
C THR A 491 71.02 15.57 -2.07
N TRP A 492 69.81 15.05 -2.15
CA TRP A 492 68.63 15.66 -1.52
C TRP A 492 67.73 14.57 -0.92
N ARG A 493 66.70 14.97 -0.19
CA ARG A 493 65.73 14.02 0.33
C ARG A 493 65.09 13.23 -0.82
N ASP A 494 64.93 11.92 -0.64
CA ASP A 494 64.20 11.06 -1.55
C ASP A 494 62.72 11.49 -1.62
N MET A 495 62.39 12.31 -2.63
CA MET A 495 61.04 12.84 -2.81
C MET A 495 60.08 11.77 -3.32
N ASP A 496 60.56 10.69 -3.93
CA ASP A 496 59.68 9.61 -4.43
C ASP A 496 59.03 8.87 -3.26
N ARG A 497 59.76 8.63 -2.17
CA ARG A 497 59.18 8.08 -0.93
C ARG A 497 58.11 8.95 -0.28
N TRP A 498 58.12 10.26 -0.54
CA TRP A 498 57.22 11.22 0.10
C TRP A 498 56.03 11.60 -0.80
N GLU A 499 56.26 11.80 -2.09
CA GLU A 499 55.22 12.18 -3.07
C GLU A 499 54.62 10.96 -3.80
N GLY A 500 55.30 9.82 -3.78
CA GLY A 500 54.86 8.53 -4.36
C GLY A 500 54.71 8.53 -5.89
N SER A 501 55.25 9.54 -6.57
CA SER A 501 54.94 9.80 -7.98
C SER A 501 56.01 10.62 -8.72
N ILE A 502 57.29 10.51 -8.32
CA ILE A 502 58.39 11.26 -8.97
C ILE A 502 58.95 10.46 -10.15
N ASP A 503 59.00 11.09 -11.32
CA ASP A 503 59.58 10.53 -12.55
C ASP A 503 61.09 10.79 -12.60
N ARG A 504 61.49 12.03 -12.32
CA ARG A 504 62.89 12.49 -12.42
C ARG A 504 63.10 13.82 -11.71
N TYR A 505 64.37 14.22 -11.62
CA TYR A 505 64.80 15.52 -11.12
C TYR A 505 65.58 16.29 -12.18
N ASN A 506 65.31 17.58 -12.30
CA ASN A 506 66.05 18.52 -13.13
C ASN A 506 67.05 19.30 -12.26
N ILE A 507 68.32 19.33 -12.66
CA ILE A 507 69.40 20.01 -11.94
C ILE A 507 69.75 21.29 -12.67
N TYR A 508 69.83 22.37 -11.92
CA TYR A 508 70.22 23.68 -12.40
C TYR A 508 71.49 24.13 -11.69
N ARG A 509 72.41 24.74 -12.45
CA ARG A 509 73.65 25.32 -11.96
C ARG A 509 73.82 26.73 -12.51
N LYS A 510 74.22 27.67 -11.66
CA LYS A 510 74.61 29.01 -12.11
C LYS A 510 75.91 29.47 -11.46
N PRO A 511 76.77 30.23 -12.18
CA PRO A 511 77.94 30.86 -11.59
C PRO A 511 77.53 32.04 -10.69
N LYS A 512 78.45 32.46 -9.81
CA LYS A 512 78.25 33.56 -8.85
C LYS A 512 77.70 34.85 -9.47
N ASP A 513 78.16 35.20 -10.65
CA ASP A 513 77.81 36.47 -11.30
C ASP A 513 76.48 36.43 -12.07
N SER A 514 75.79 35.28 -12.08
CA SER A 514 74.47 35.15 -12.70
C SER A 514 73.33 35.40 -11.69
N ALA A 515 72.42 36.31 -12.06
CA ALA A 515 71.23 36.59 -11.27
C ALA A 515 70.27 35.39 -11.25
N GLU A 516 70.06 34.73 -12.40
CA GLU A 516 69.06 33.69 -12.60
C GLU A 516 69.70 32.34 -13.00
N PHE A 517 68.95 31.26 -12.79
CA PHE A 517 69.28 29.94 -13.34
C PHE A 517 68.87 29.88 -14.83
N SER A 518 69.54 29.03 -15.62
CA SER A 518 69.15 28.81 -17.01
C SER A 518 67.75 28.19 -17.10
N GLU A 519 67.01 28.47 -18.18
CA GLU A 519 65.72 27.82 -18.45
C GLU A 519 65.86 26.31 -18.66
N GLU A 520 66.98 25.89 -19.27
CA GLU A 520 67.29 24.49 -19.51
C GLU A 520 68.09 23.90 -18.34
N PRO A 521 67.76 22.67 -17.89
CA PRO A 521 68.52 22.02 -16.84
C PRO A 521 69.93 21.67 -17.31
N LEU A 522 70.90 21.79 -16.40
CA LEU A 522 72.25 21.27 -16.61
C LEU A 522 72.24 19.76 -16.84
N ALA A 523 71.39 19.05 -16.08
CA ALA A 523 71.25 17.60 -16.14
C ALA A 523 69.87 17.15 -15.64
N THR A 524 69.50 15.92 -15.99
CA THR A 524 68.30 15.25 -15.47
C THR A 524 68.68 13.87 -14.95
N VAL A 525 68.20 13.51 -13.76
CA VAL A 525 68.52 12.25 -13.09
C VAL A 525 67.26 11.57 -12.56
N GLY A 526 67.27 10.24 -12.47
CA GLY A 526 66.15 9.45 -11.93
C GLY A 526 66.26 9.11 -10.44
N ILE A 527 67.36 9.52 -9.79
CA ILE A 527 67.63 9.24 -8.37
C ILE A 527 67.97 10.54 -7.63
N ASN A 528 67.96 10.53 -6.30
CA ASN A 528 68.14 11.71 -5.46
C ASN A 528 69.62 12.13 -5.28
N GLU A 529 70.42 12.00 -6.34
CA GLU A 529 71.85 12.30 -6.38
C GLU A 529 72.27 12.84 -7.74
N TYR A 530 73.14 13.85 -7.74
CA TYR A 530 73.83 14.34 -8.93
C TYR A 530 75.30 14.63 -8.64
N VAL A 531 76.19 14.15 -9.50
CA VAL A 531 77.63 14.33 -9.39
C VAL A 531 78.12 15.33 -10.43
N ASP A 532 78.85 16.36 -9.98
CA ASP A 532 79.47 17.37 -10.85
C ASP A 532 80.99 17.43 -10.66
N THR A 533 81.72 17.78 -11.72
CA THR A 533 83.17 18.02 -11.70
C THR A 533 83.46 19.49 -11.95
N LEU A 534 83.85 20.21 -10.89
CA LEU A 534 84.13 21.64 -10.88
C LEU A 534 85.51 21.95 -11.47
N ARG A 535 85.53 22.57 -12.65
CA ARG A 535 86.79 22.86 -13.38
C ARG A 535 87.37 24.24 -13.12
N ALA A 536 86.55 25.25 -12.83
CA ALA A 536 87.04 26.60 -12.55
C ALA A 536 87.09 26.86 -11.03
N LYS A 537 88.00 27.76 -10.63
CA LYS A 537 88.01 28.39 -9.30
C LYS A 537 86.87 29.39 -9.22
N ASP A 538 85.66 28.88 -9.05
CA ASP A 538 84.47 29.70 -8.98
C ASP A 538 83.45 29.11 -8.01
N ARG A 539 82.50 29.96 -7.63
CA ARG A 539 81.35 29.60 -6.82
C ARG A 539 80.17 29.30 -7.73
N TYR A 540 79.52 28.18 -7.44
CA TYR A 540 78.34 27.71 -8.14
C TYR A 540 77.18 27.56 -7.16
N ASP A 541 76.01 28.04 -7.57
CA ASP A 541 74.76 27.75 -6.90
C ASP A 541 74.04 26.62 -7.65
N TYR A 542 73.55 25.63 -6.91
CA TYR A 542 72.78 24.52 -7.46
C TYR A 542 71.37 24.51 -6.92
N ALA A 543 70.39 24.25 -7.79
CA ALA A 543 69.01 24.03 -7.41
C ALA A 543 68.46 22.80 -8.13
N VAL A 544 67.51 22.12 -7.50
CA VAL A 544 66.89 20.90 -8.01
C VAL A 544 65.38 21.11 -8.11
N GLN A 545 64.77 20.59 -9.17
CA GLN A 545 63.33 20.59 -9.40
C GLN A 545 62.82 19.15 -9.54
N SER A 546 61.72 18.83 -8.86
CA SER A 546 61.01 17.56 -8.99
C SER A 546 60.09 17.59 -10.21
N VAL A 547 60.05 16.48 -10.97
CA VAL A 547 59.09 16.26 -12.06
C VAL A 547 58.31 14.98 -11.77
N SER A 548 56.98 15.07 -11.72
CA SER A 548 56.13 13.90 -11.49
C SER A 548 55.95 13.04 -12.75
N ILE A 549 55.42 11.82 -12.58
CA ILE A 549 55.01 10.93 -13.68
C ILE A 549 53.99 11.59 -14.62
N HIS A 550 53.18 12.51 -14.08
CA HIS A 550 52.19 13.31 -14.81
C HIS A 550 52.79 14.58 -15.45
N LYS A 551 54.12 14.73 -15.42
CA LYS A 551 54.90 15.87 -15.97
C LYS A 551 54.65 17.22 -15.29
N ASN A 552 54.03 17.24 -14.11
CA ASN A 552 53.96 18.42 -13.27
C ASN A 552 55.35 18.73 -12.68
N GLN A 553 55.70 20.02 -12.61
CA GLN A 553 56.99 20.48 -12.13
C GLN A 553 56.83 21.24 -10.81
N SER A 554 57.75 21.03 -9.87
CA SER A 554 57.83 21.82 -8.65
C SER A 554 58.46 23.20 -8.91
N ALA A 555 58.44 24.07 -7.90
CA ALA A 555 59.41 25.17 -7.83
C ALA A 555 60.85 24.61 -7.71
N LEU A 556 61.85 25.44 -8.00
CA LEU A 556 63.25 25.12 -7.68
C LEU A 556 63.44 25.01 -6.16
N SER A 557 64.29 24.09 -5.72
CA SER A 557 64.73 24.01 -4.33
C SER A 557 65.38 25.32 -3.88
N THR A 558 65.49 25.51 -2.57
CA THR A 558 66.43 26.50 -2.04
C THR A 558 67.82 26.18 -2.58
N PRO A 559 68.52 27.12 -3.24
CA PRO A 559 69.83 26.84 -3.81
C PRO A 559 70.85 26.47 -2.75
N ILE A 560 71.73 25.51 -3.07
CA ILE A 560 72.90 25.18 -2.26
C ILE A 560 74.16 25.76 -2.90
N HIS A 561 75.02 26.33 -2.06
CA HIS A 561 76.23 27.03 -2.46
C HIS A 561 77.43 26.08 -2.41
N ILE A 562 78.17 25.99 -3.52
CA ILE A 562 79.40 25.20 -3.61
C ILE A 562 80.52 26.07 -4.15
N GLU A 563 81.57 26.24 -3.35
CA GLU A 563 82.77 26.96 -3.73
C GLU A 563 83.95 25.99 -3.78
N ARG A 564 84.62 25.92 -4.93
CA ARG A 564 85.86 25.16 -5.06
C ARG A 564 87.02 25.97 -4.46
N ILE A 565 87.56 25.49 -3.34
CA ILE A 565 88.74 26.06 -2.71
C ILE A 565 89.99 25.35 -3.29
N PRO A 566 90.89 26.05 -4.01
CA PRO A 566 92.13 25.44 -4.48
C PRO A 566 93.05 25.13 -3.31
N GLU A 567 93.77 24.01 -3.38
CA GLU A 567 94.79 23.64 -2.40
C GLU A 567 96.09 24.42 -2.68
N LYS A 568 96.60 25.12 -1.68
CA LYS A 568 97.86 25.88 -1.79
C LYS A 568 99.04 24.90 -1.82
N LEU A 569 99.95 25.03 -2.80
CA LEU A 569 101.15 24.18 -2.84
C LEU A 569 102.04 24.39 -1.61
N LEU A 570 102.75 23.32 -1.22
CA LEU A 570 103.76 23.39 -0.18
C LEU A 570 105.01 24.15 -0.65
N PRO A 571 105.67 24.94 0.22
CA PRO A 571 106.93 25.59 -0.12
C PRO A 571 108.02 24.57 -0.51
N PRO A 572 108.99 24.97 -1.35
CA PRO A 572 110.16 24.15 -1.65
C PRO A 572 110.91 23.71 -0.39
N LEU A 573 111.24 22.42 -0.33
CA LEU A 573 111.96 21.83 0.79
C LEU A 573 113.47 21.78 0.53
N LYS A 574 114.23 21.69 1.63
CA LYS A 574 115.70 21.57 1.63
C LYS A 574 116.37 22.65 0.76
N VAL A 575 115.93 23.89 0.92
CA VAL A 575 116.65 25.03 0.38
C VAL A 575 118.05 25.04 1.00
N ARG A 576 119.08 25.12 0.16
CA ARG A 576 120.49 25.09 0.56
C ARG A 576 121.23 26.22 -0.11
N VAL A 577 122.14 26.82 0.63
CA VAL A 577 123.01 27.90 0.16
C VAL A 577 124.47 27.45 0.21
N MET A 578 125.23 27.70 -0.85
CA MET A 578 126.66 27.39 -0.93
C MET A 578 127.42 28.54 -1.59
N GLU A 579 128.58 28.88 -1.05
CA GLU A 579 129.48 29.89 -1.62
C GLU A 579 130.50 29.23 -2.56
N ASN A 580 130.81 29.91 -3.66
CA ASN A 580 131.94 29.55 -4.51
C ASN A 580 132.47 30.78 -5.27
N LYS A 581 133.69 31.22 -4.92
CA LYS A 581 134.44 32.31 -5.58
C LYS A 581 133.69 33.67 -5.60
N GLY A 582 133.12 34.05 -4.46
CA GLY A 582 132.43 35.33 -4.25
C GLY A 582 130.98 35.34 -4.75
N LYS A 583 130.40 34.18 -5.03
CA LYS A 583 129.03 34.00 -5.53
C LYS A 583 128.25 33.02 -4.68
N VAL A 584 126.94 33.23 -4.59
CA VAL A 584 126.05 32.38 -3.80
C VAL A 584 125.22 31.50 -4.72
N TYR A 585 125.26 30.19 -4.50
CA TYR A 585 124.43 29.22 -5.19
C TYR A 585 123.33 28.72 -4.27
N LEU A 586 122.09 28.98 -4.66
CA LEU A 586 120.89 28.50 -3.97
C LEU A 586 120.34 27.29 -4.72
N THR A 587 120.04 26.21 -4.01
CA THR A 587 119.45 24.99 -4.58
C THR A 587 118.31 24.49 -3.69
N TRP A 588 117.29 23.85 -4.26
CA TRP A 588 116.19 23.25 -3.52
C TRP A 588 115.73 21.94 -4.17
N ASP A 589 114.99 21.14 -3.41
CA ASP A 589 114.38 19.93 -3.96
C ASP A 589 113.17 20.33 -4.83
N GLY A 590 113.03 19.69 -6.01
CA GLY A 590 111.86 19.86 -6.87
C GLY A 590 110.58 19.28 -6.25
N SER A 591 109.42 19.69 -6.73
CA SER A 591 108.13 19.15 -6.31
C SER A 591 107.63 18.07 -7.27
N GLU A 592 106.94 17.06 -6.76
CA GLU A 592 106.15 16.10 -7.57
C GLU A 592 104.91 16.80 -8.18
N ALA A 593 104.43 17.90 -7.57
CA ALA A 593 103.37 18.71 -8.12
C ALA A 593 103.90 19.59 -9.27
N PRO A 594 103.11 19.82 -10.35
CA PRO A 594 103.55 20.62 -11.49
C PRO A 594 103.73 22.09 -11.12
N ILE A 595 104.99 22.52 -10.95
CA ILE A 595 105.35 23.92 -10.67
C ILE A 595 105.41 24.70 -11.97
N GLN A 596 104.73 25.85 -12.03
CA GLN A 596 104.83 26.76 -13.18
C GLN A 596 106.11 27.61 -13.09
N LYS A 597 106.38 28.20 -11.92
CA LYS A 597 107.54 29.06 -11.67
C LYS A 597 107.95 29.05 -10.20
N TYR A 598 109.21 29.39 -9.91
CA TYR A 598 109.72 29.65 -8.57
C TYR A 598 110.00 31.14 -8.39
N HIS A 599 109.63 31.69 -7.24
CA HIS A 599 109.98 33.03 -6.79
C HIS A 599 111.07 32.95 -5.73
N ILE A 600 112.15 33.68 -5.94
CA ILE A 600 113.27 33.77 -5.00
C ILE A 600 113.22 35.15 -4.39
N TYR A 601 112.96 35.20 -3.09
CA TYR A 601 113.00 36.41 -2.30
C TYR A 601 114.36 36.54 -1.63
N ARG A 602 114.88 37.76 -1.58
CA ARG A 602 116.16 38.09 -0.97
C ARG A 602 115.98 39.22 0.03
N VAL A 603 116.54 39.04 1.22
CA VAL A 603 116.72 40.08 2.24
C VAL A 603 118.19 40.47 2.28
N VAL A 604 118.49 41.75 2.44
CA VAL A 604 119.85 42.24 2.69
C VAL A 604 119.89 42.88 4.07
N ASN A 605 120.78 42.40 4.93
CA ASN A 605 120.92 42.76 6.34
C ASN A 605 119.60 42.61 7.12
N THR A 606 118.93 43.73 7.41
CA THR A 606 117.68 43.79 8.17
C THR A 606 116.53 44.39 7.38
N ASP A 607 116.66 44.46 6.05
CA ASP A 607 115.61 44.99 5.17
C ASP A 607 114.41 44.03 5.04
N SER A 608 113.34 44.50 4.40
CA SER A 608 112.21 43.63 4.06
C SER A 608 112.56 42.71 2.87
N PRO A 609 112.03 41.47 2.83
CA PRO A 609 112.21 40.56 1.70
C PRO A 609 111.69 41.17 0.40
N VAL A 610 112.51 41.19 -0.64
CA VAL A 610 112.12 41.63 -1.99
C VAL A 610 112.23 40.47 -2.97
N LEU A 611 111.32 40.40 -3.94
CA LEU A 611 111.41 39.43 -5.04
C LEU A 611 112.68 39.73 -5.83
N TYR A 612 113.66 38.84 -5.72
CA TYR A 612 114.95 38.97 -6.38
C TYR A 612 114.89 38.40 -7.80
N LYS A 613 114.26 37.24 -7.97
CA LYS A 613 114.20 36.57 -9.28
C LYS A 613 113.01 35.61 -9.39
N THR A 614 112.51 35.48 -10.61
CA THR A 614 111.53 34.45 -11.01
C THR A 614 112.23 33.46 -11.93
N LEU A 615 112.02 32.16 -11.70
CA LEU A 615 112.57 31.07 -12.50
C LEU A 615 111.44 30.19 -13.04
N GLU A 616 111.64 29.60 -14.22
CA GLU A 616 110.76 28.56 -14.76
C GLU A 616 110.72 27.35 -13.80
N GLY A 617 109.57 26.69 -13.70
CA GLY A 617 109.33 25.62 -12.72
C GLY A 617 110.18 24.36 -12.87
N ASN A 618 110.93 24.21 -13.97
CA ASN A 618 111.90 23.13 -14.17
C ASN A 618 113.31 23.46 -13.64
N LEU A 619 113.55 24.68 -13.15
CA LEU A 619 114.83 25.12 -12.59
C LEU A 619 114.79 25.04 -11.06
N THR A 620 115.71 24.28 -10.47
CA THR A 620 115.81 24.09 -9.00
C THR A 620 117.09 24.66 -8.40
N ALA A 621 117.75 25.55 -9.14
CA ALA A 621 118.98 26.20 -8.72
C ALA A 621 119.12 27.60 -9.30
N ILE A 622 119.74 28.50 -8.55
CA ILE A 622 120.12 29.85 -9.01
C ILE A 622 121.47 30.27 -8.45
N GLU A 623 122.19 31.04 -9.26
CA GLU A 623 123.39 31.75 -8.87
C GLU A 623 123.04 33.23 -8.61
N ASP A 624 123.31 33.71 -7.40
CA ASP A 624 123.32 35.13 -7.06
C ASP A 624 124.77 35.64 -7.15
N THR A 625 124.99 36.52 -8.13
CA THR A 625 126.28 37.16 -8.39
C THR A 625 126.42 38.52 -7.72
N ASP A 626 125.36 39.08 -7.14
CA ASP A 626 125.29 40.45 -6.64
C ASP A 626 125.57 40.52 -5.13
N ILE A 627 126.62 39.80 -4.72
CA ILE A 627 127.04 39.65 -3.34
C ILE A 627 128.09 40.72 -3.01
N LYS A 628 127.85 41.48 -1.94
CA LYS A 628 128.75 42.54 -1.44
C LYS A 628 129.31 42.17 -0.08
N GLN A 629 130.60 42.38 0.12
CA GLN A 629 131.28 42.09 1.38
C GLN A 629 130.69 42.94 2.52
N GLY A 630 130.41 42.31 3.66
CA GLY A 630 129.82 42.96 4.84
C GLY A 630 128.28 42.97 4.90
N ASN A 631 127.59 42.43 3.89
CA ASN A 631 126.13 42.27 3.90
C ASN A 631 125.73 40.83 4.25
N ASN A 632 124.73 40.67 5.13
CA ASN A 632 124.06 39.39 5.37
C ASN A 632 122.90 39.22 4.38
N TYR A 633 122.74 38.04 3.80
CA TYR A 633 121.68 37.75 2.84
C TYR A 633 120.80 36.61 3.37
N LEU A 634 119.49 36.82 3.44
CA LEU A 634 118.53 35.74 3.65
C LEU A 634 117.78 35.46 2.36
N TYR A 635 117.62 34.19 2.03
CA TYR A 635 116.87 33.75 0.86
C TYR A 635 115.67 32.90 1.27
N TYR A 636 114.55 33.16 0.59
CA TYR A 636 113.35 32.34 0.63
C TYR A 636 112.99 31.92 -0.79
N VAL A 637 112.48 30.70 -0.93
CA VAL A 637 111.96 30.21 -2.21
C VAL A 637 110.48 29.91 -2.03
N ALA A 638 109.66 30.38 -2.95
CA ALA A 638 108.24 30.03 -3.06
C ALA A 638 108.00 29.39 -4.44
N CYS A 639 107.05 28.47 -4.52
CA CYS A 639 106.62 27.87 -5.77
C CYS A 639 105.25 28.40 -6.17
N VAL A 640 105.02 28.52 -7.47
CA VAL A 640 103.74 28.98 -8.02
C VAL A 640 103.17 27.87 -8.90
N ASP A 641 101.91 27.52 -8.67
CA ASP A 641 101.21 26.48 -9.42
C ASP A 641 100.72 26.97 -10.80
N GLN A 642 100.01 26.10 -11.52
CA GLN A 642 99.45 26.43 -12.83
C GLN A 642 98.26 27.41 -12.76
N ASP A 643 97.64 27.59 -11.58
CA ASP A 643 96.53 28.51 -11.32
C ASP A 643 97.04 29.88 -10.80
N GLU A 644 98.34 30.16 -10.98
CA GLU A 644 99.07 31.34 -10.49
C GLU A 644 99.03 31.55 -8.97
N MET A 645 98.75 30.50 -8.19
CA MET A 645 98.76 30.56 -6.73
C MET A 645 100.16 30.29 -6.20
N GLU A 646 100.69 31.24 -5.43
CA GLU A 646 101.99 31.13 -4.79
C GLU A 646 101.88 30.38 -3.45
N SER A 647 102.83 29.49 -3.17
CA SER A 647 102.99 28.78 -1.90
C SER A 647 103.34 29.73 -0.76
N ASP A 648 103.37 29.22 0.47
CA ASP A 648 104.14 29.91 1.52
C ASP A 648 105.63 29.94 1.14
N TRP A 649 106.42 30.73 1.87
CA TRP A 649 107.86 30.77 1.68
C TRP A 649 108.52 29.55 2.34
N SER A 650 109.63 29.08 1.76
CA SER A 650 110.50 28.08 2.39
C SER A 650 111.05 28.57 3.73
N GLU A 651 111.65 27.67 4.51
CA GLU A 651 112.54 28.09 5.59
C GLU A 651 113.65 28.99 5.02
N GLU A 652 114.08 29.97 5.82
CA GLU A 652 115.13 30.90 5.44
C GLU A 652 116.48 30.21 5.41
N VAL A 653 117.27 30.52 4.37
CA VAL A 653 118.69 30.19 4.38
C VAL A 653 119.51 31.47 4.40
N ILE A 654 120.51 31.47 5.29
CA ILE A 654 121.30 32.66 5.59
C ILE A 654 122.70 32.48 5.02
N TYR A 655 123.18 33.54 4.36
CA TYR A 655 124.56 33.65 3.91
C TYR A 655 125.18 34.95 4.40
N SER A 656 126.34 34.85 5.05
CA SER A 656 127.12 35.98 5.58
C SER A 656 128.58 35.84 5.10
N PRO A 657 129.06 36.70 4.19
CA PRO A 657 130.41 36.68 3.62
C PRO A 657 131.51 37.16 4.57
#